data_AF-A0A7R9JU28-F1
#
_entry.id   AF-A0A7R9JU28-F1
#
_cell.length_a   1.000
_cell.length_b   1.000
_cell.length_c   1.000
_cell.angle_alpha   90.00
_cell.angle_beta   90.00
_cell.angle_gamma   90.00
#
_symmetry.space_group_name_H-M   'P 1'
#
loop_
_entity.id
_entity.type
_entity.pdbx_description
1 polymer ?
#
loop_
_entity_poly.entity_id
_entity_poly.type
_entity_poly.pdbx_seq_one_letter_code
_entity_poly.pdbx_strand_id
1 'polypeptide(L)'
;MLRQALNSGTSFCVKRGLLTMRAEQLRPLRNMSLSSSVELTADRYPDVKRHNFALLDSNHVQFFKSVLGQDRVLTDAEELETYNVDWLKMVRGSSKIVLKPKTTEEVSQILRFCNSENLAVCPQGGNTGLVGGSVPVFDEVIVSTALMNNIISLDELSGVLVCQAGCILETLETYLQDRGLMMPLDLGAKGSCQIGGNVSTNAGGLRLLRYGSLQGNVLGIEAVKADGEVIDCLSCLKKDNTGYHLKHLFIGSEGTLGLVTKVAIQCPPNPKSINTAFLGLNSFDDVLRTYKDARAGLGEILSSCEMMDAQSLDACTSNLKLRNPIGDFPFYMLIETAGSNGKHDEEKLTHFLEQSMADGIVQDGTVATEPSRIKQMWNIRESISLALLSEGYLYKYDISLPHDSFYSIIPELTKRLPSHYIRCCGYGHIGDGNLHLNVTSKEYDHNILDAIEPFVYEWTSKLRGSVSAEHGIGFKKTKFIHYSKSQSSLNLMKDIKNIMDPNGILNPYKVLPSIWEPRERVTDAYMCDGFLFSYDLSLPYANYYELVEKTIERLSGCSSVVRICGHGHIGKSLMFFCDGNLHLNITSKEYDHEILELMEPFVFEWTSKLQGSVSAEHGIGFKKTKFVHYSKSRSSLNLMKDIKNIMDPNGILNPYKMLWDIRERVAEALINDGYWYTYDLSLPHKHFYDIVGKMEERLSNHPKVKRVTGLGHLGDGNLHLNVTSKEFDQEVFGLIEPFVFECTSKLRGSVSAEHGIGFTKTKFIHFSKFHGSLNLMKGIKKMMDPKGILNPYKVLP
;
A
#
# COMPACT_ATOMS: atom_id res chain seq x y z
N MET A 1 -56.19 -3.35 -7.90
CA MET A 1 -55.69 -4.13 -6.74
C MET A 1 -54.82 -3.36 -5.76
N LEU A 2 -54.43 -2.09 -6.02
CA LEU A 2 -53.66 -1.25 -5.09
C LEU A 2 -54.49 -0.31 -4.17
N ARG A 3 -55.82 -0.53 -4.06
CA ARG A 3 -56.73 0.25 -3.18
C ARG A 3 -57.47 -0.58 -2.12
N GLN A 4 -57.15 -1.88 -1.99
CA GLN A 4 -57.77 -2.78 -1.01
C GLN A 4 -56.86 -3.18 0.15
N ALA A 5 -55.60 -2.73 0.17
CA ALA A 5 -54.62 -3.08 1.22
C ALA A 5 -54.56 -2.07 2.39
N LEU A 6 -55.35 -0.98 2.37
CA LEU A 6 -55.24 0.11 3.35
C LEU A 6 -56.25 0.08 4.50
N ASN A 7 -57.11 -0.96 4.61
CA ASN A 7 -58.24 -0.96 5.55
C ASN A 7 -58.33 -2.17 6.51
N SER A 8 -57.25 -2.88 6.82
CA SER A 8 -57.27 -3.89 7.90
C SER A 8 -56.26 -3.57 8.99
N GLY A 9 -56.71 -2.79 9.98
CA GLY A 9 -56.02 -2.64 11.24
C GLY A 9 -56.06 -3.95 12.00
N THR A 10 -54.94 -4.68 12.00
CA THR A 10 -54.69 -5.81 12.90
C THR A 10 -53.24 -5.78 13.38
N SER A 11 -53.09 -5.57 14.67
CA SER A 11 -51.86 -5.75 15.45
C SER A 11 -51.31 -7.16 15.22
N PHE A 12 -50.06 -7.28 14.76
CA PHE A 12 -49.32 -8.53 14.80
C PHE A 12 -47.91 -8.32 15.39
N CYS A 13 -47.72 -9.02 16.50
CA CYS A 13 -46.49 -9.18 17.25
C CYS A 13 -45.35 -9.68 16.32
N VAL A 14 -44.23 -8.96 16.30
CA VAL A 14 -43.03 -9.28 15.52
C VAL A 14 -42.38 -10.54 16.10
N LYS A 15 -42.64 -11.70 15.50
CA LYS A 15 -41.79 -12.89 15.67
C LYS A 15 -40.60 -12.78 14.74
N ARG A 16 -39.40 -12.68 15.33
CA ARG A 16 -38.08 -12.84 14.70
C ARG A 16 -38.05 -14.12 13.85
N GLY A 17 -37.98 -13.96 12.54
CA GLY A 17 -37.64 -15.01 11.58
C GLY A 17 -36.26 -14.76 11.00
N LEU A 18 -35.22 -15.06 11.79
CA LEU A 18 -33.86 -15.22 11.27
C LEU A 18 -33.84 -16.50 10.44
N LEU A 19 -33.73 -16.37 9.12
CA LEU A 19 -33.30 -17.45 8.23
C LEU A 19 -31.83 -17.76 8.54
N THR A 20 -31.63 -18.55 9.58
CA THR A 20 -30.39 -19.25 9.85
C THR A 20 -30.25 -20.32 8.77
N MET A 21 -29.34 -20.12 7.82
CA MET A 21 -28.81 -21.25 7.05
C MET A 21 -28.26 -22.24 8.08
N ARG A 22 -28.93 -23.39 8.18
CA ARG A 22 -28.52 -24.50 9.03
C ARG A 22 -27.09 -24.89 8.68
N ALA A 23 -26.28 -25.07 9.70
CA ALA A 23 -24.94 -25.65 9.69
C ALA A 23 -24.88 -27.13 9.20
N GLU A 24 -25.81 -27.55 8.35
CA GLU A 24 -25.94 -28.93 7.85
C GLU A 24 -25.36 -29.12 6.44
N GLN A 25 -25.06 -28.05 5.70
CA GLN A 25 -24.44 -28.13 4.36
C GLN A 25 -22.90 -28.03 4.34
N LEU A 26 -22.25 -27.88 5.51
CA LEU A 26 -20.79 -27.99 5.68
C LEU A 26 -20.34 -29.39 6.17
N ARG A 27 -21.22 -30.40 6.09
CA ARG A 27 -20.99 -31.73 6.69
C ARG A 27 -19.98 -32.68 6.00
N PRO A 28 -19.45 -32.50 4.78
CA PRO A 28 -18.44 -33.46 4.30
C PRO A 28 -17.06 -33.30 4.93
N LEU A 29 -16.74 -32.19 5.60
CA LEU A 29 -15.36 -31.91 6.08
C LEU A 29 -15.11 -32.26 7.57
N ARG A 30 -16.10 -32.79 8.29
CA ARG A 30 -15.89 -33.26 9.68
C ARG A 30 -15.34 -34.69 9.78
N ASN A 31 -15.31 -35.44 8.68
CA ASN A 31 -14.93 -36.87 8.67
C ASN A 31 -13.74 -37.19 7.76
N MET A 32 -12.79 -36.26 7.57
CA MET A 32 -11.41 -36.70 7.31
C MET A 32 -10.81 -37.06 8.66
N SER A 33 -10.45 -38.32 8.86
CA SER A 33 -9.73 -38.77 10.05
C SER A 33 -8.36 -38.08 10.11
N LEU A 34 -8.25 -36.96 10.84
CA LEU A 34 -7.00 -36.30 11.13
C LEU A 34 -6.38 -36.97 12.35
N SER A 35 -5.68 -38.09 12.13
CA SER A 35 -4.91 -38.78 13.16
C SER A 35 -3.42 -38.45 13.14
N SER A 36 -3.03 -37.23 12.75
CA SER A 36 -1.66 -36.74 12.95
C SER A 36 -1.68 -35.28 13.44
N SER A 37 -1.09 -35.06 14.61
CA SER A 37 -0.80 -33.72 15.12
C SER A 37 0.13 -32.98 14.17
N VAL A 38 -0.15 -31.72 13.84
CA VAL A 38 0.77 -30.88 13.06
C VAL A 38 2.09 -30.79 13.82
N GLU A 39 3.20 -31.09 13.17
CA GLU A 39 4.54 -31.03 13.77
C GLU A 39 4.92 -29.59 14.14
N LEU A 40 5.69 -29.40 15.22
CA LEU A 40 6.19 -28.08 15.61
C LEU A 40 7.10 -27.52 14.52
N THR A 41 7.02 -26.20 14.31
CA THR A 41 7.88 -25.52 13.33
C THR A 41 9.36 -25.68 13.67
N ALA A 42 9.71 -25.68 14.96
CA ALA A 42 11.07 -25.91 15.44
C ALA A 42 11.64 -27.28 15.04
N ASP A 43 10.79 -28.31 15.00
CA ASP A 43 11.20 -29.67 14.63
C ASP A 43 11.31 -29.80 13.10
N ARG A 44 10.33 -29.23 12.39
CA ARG A 44 10.27 -29.23 10.92
C ARG A 44 11.38 -28.39 10.27
N TYR A 45 11.82 -27.32 10.92
CA TYR A 45 12.84 -26.40 10.42
C TYR A 45 13.99 -26.27 11.44
N PRO A 46 14.84 -27.30 11.59
CA PRO A 46 15.85 -27.35 12.65
C PRO A 46 16.92 -26.26 12.53
N ASP A 47 17.10 -25.67 11.35
CA ASP A 47 18.04 -24.57 11.12
C ASP A 47 17.55 -23.23 11.70
N VAL A 48 16.23 -23.09 11.92
CA VAL A 48 15.68 -21.92 12.59
C VAL A 48 15.91 -22.09 14.09
N LYS A 49 16.69 -21.19 14.68
CA LYS A 49 17.00 -21.20 16.12
C LYS A 49 16.20 -20.14 16.86
N ARG A 50 15.69 -20.51 18.03
CA ARG A 50 15.05 -19.56 18.95
C ARG A 50 16.07 -18.50 19.34
N HIS A 51 15.74 -17.22 19.15
CA HIS A 51 16.59 -16.13 19.60
C HIS A 51 16.61 -16.05 21.14
N ASN A 52 17.52 -15.22 21.68
CA ASN A 52 17.68 -15.04 23.12
C ASN A 52 16.58 -14.16 23.74
N PHE A 53 15.32 -14.59 23.61
CA PHE A 53 14.16 -14.02 24.30
C PHE A 53 13.99 -14.66 25.68
N ALA A 54 13.42 -13.94 26.63
CA ALA A 54 13.06 -14.50 27.93
C ALA A 54 12.03 -15.62 27.79
N LEU A 55 11.97 -16.50 28.79
CA LEU A 55 10.92 -17.52 28.90
C LEU A 55 9.76 -16.96 29.72
N LEU A 56 8.55 -17.39 29.40
CA LEU A 56 7.37 -17.04 30.21
C LEU A 56 7.46 -17.69 31.60
N ASP A 57 7.16 -16.94 32.66
CA ASP A 57 7.09 -17.43 34.03
C ASP A 57 5.75 -17.04 34.69
N SER A 58 5.56 -17.42 35.96
CA SER A 58 4.33 -17.10 36.69
C SER A 58 4.12 -15.61 36.93
N ASN A 59 5.18 -14.82 37.10
CA ASN A 59 5.09 -13.37 37.33
C ASN A 59 4.59 -12.66 36.07
N HIS A 60 5.09 -13.07 34.89
CA HIS A 60 4.61 -12.58 33.60
C HIS A 60 3.10 -12.83 33.44
N VAL A 61 2.63 -14.04 33.74
CA VAL A 61 1.21 -14.40 33.67
C VAL A 61 0.37 -13.54 34.63
N GLN A 62 0.85 -13.29 35.85
CA GLN A 62 0.14 -12.43 36.81
C GLN A 62 0.07 -10.98 36.37
N PHE A 63 1.14 -10.44 35.76
CA PHE A 63 1.11 -9.11 35.17
C PHE A 63 0.02 -9.01 34.09
N PHE A 64 0.00 -9.94 33.12
CA PHE A 64 -1.03 -9.90 32.07
C PHE A 64 -2.45 -10.02 32.63
N LYS A 65 -2.66 -10.81 33.68
CA LYS A 65 -3.94 -10.90 34.38
C LYS A 65 -4.31 -9.61 35.11
N SER A 66 -3.35 -8.87 35.66
CA SER A 66 -3.63 -7.56 36.26
C SER A 66 -4.06 -6.50 35.22
N VAL A 67 -3.55 -6.61 33.98
CA VAL A 67 -3.90 -5.69 32.88
C VAL A 67 -5.24 -6.07 32.25
N LEU A 68 -5.46 -7.36 31.97
CA LEU A 68 -6.59 -7.84 31.17
C LEU A 68 -7.72 -8.46 32.00
N GLY A 69 -7.47 -8.85 33.24
CA GLY A 69 -8.33 -9.76 33.99
C GLY A 69 -8.14 -11.23 33.59
N GLN A 70 -8.66 -12.12 34.43
CA GLN A 70 -8.42 -13.57 34.35
C GLN A 70 -8.93 -14.22 33.04
N ASP A 71 -10.11 -13.84 32.56
CA ASP A 71 -10.78 -14.51 31.43
C ASP A 71 -10.22 -14.14 30.04
N ARG A 72 -9.30 -13.17 29.99
CA ARG A 72 -8.69 -12.66 28.74
C ARG A 72 -7.22 -13.06 28.59
N VAL A 73 -6.74 -13.92 29.47
CA VAL A 73 -5.41 -14.52 29.47
C VAL A 73 -5.55 -16.04 29.41
N LEU A 74 -5.42 -16.61 28.21
CA LEU A 74 -5.58 -18.04 28.00
C LEU A 74 -4.24 -18.75 28.21
N THR A 75 -4.26 -19.84 28.97
CA THR A 75 -3.10 -20.69 29.26
C THR A 75 -3.42 -22.19 29.16
N ASP A 76 -4.68 -22.53 28.85
CA ASP A 76 -5.11 -23.91 28.64
C ASP A 76 -4.54 -24.47 27.33
N ALA A 77 -3.93 -25.66 27.39
CA ALA A 77 -3.20 -26.21 26.26
C ALA A 77 -4.10 -26.57 25.07
N GLU A 78 -5.36 -26.97 25.31
CA GLU A 78 -6.31 -27.33 24.25
C GLU A 78 -6.81 -26.08 23.52
N GLU A 79 -7.12 -25.01 24.26
CA GLU A 79 -7.52 -23.72 23.67
C GLU A 79 -6.40 -23.12 22.81
N LEU A 80 -5.15 -23.18 23.30
CA LEU A 80 -3.98 -22.62 22.65
C LEU A 80 -3.64 -23.29 21.31
N GLU A 81 -4.07 -24.53 21.08
CA GLU A 81 -3.77 -25.25 19.83
C GLU A 81 -4.32 -24.50 18.61
N THR A 82 -5.52 -23.92 18.74
CA THR A 82 -6.18 -23.16 17.64
C THR A 82 -5.47 -21.85 17.28
N TYR A 83 -4.67 -21.32 18.22
CA TYR A 83 -3.87 -20.11 18.03
C TYR A 83 -2.45 -20.42 17.54
N ASN A 84 -1.94 -21.62 17.84
CA ASN A 84 -0.59 -22.04 17.47
C ASN A 84 -0.50 -22.60 16.05
N VAL A 85 -1.59 -23.12 15.47
CA VAL A 85 -1.60 -23.73 14.13
C VAL A 85 -2.13 -22.75 13.09
N ASP A 86 -1.42 -22.59 11.97
CA ASP A 86 -1.86 -21.72 10.87
C ASP A 86 -2.99 -22.36 10.03
N TRP A 87 -3.62 -21.55 9.17
CA TRP A 87 -4.77 -21.99 8.37
C TRP A 87 -4.46 -23.19 7.45
N LEU A 88 -3.25 -23.23 6.88
CA LEU A 88 -2.80 -24.31 5.99
C LEU A 88 -2.18 -25.51 6.74
N LYS A 89 -2.08 -25.46 8.08
CA LYS A 89 -1.45 -26.50 8.91
C LYS A 89 0.03 -26.77 8.53
N MET A 90 0.72 -25.76 8.02
CA MET A 90 2.13 -25.80 7.62
C MET A 90 3.08 -25.31 8.70
N VAL A 91 2.61 -24.46 9.61
CA VAL A 91 3.38 -23.83 10.67
C VAL A 91 2.62 -24.01 11.98
N ARG A 92 3.32 -24.52 13.00
CA ARG A 92 2.80 -24.68 14.35
C ARG A 92 3.78 -24.12 15.38
N GLY A 93 3.31 -23.20 16.19
CA GLY A 93 4.00 -22.69 17.36
C GLY A 93 3.82 -23.57 18.60
N SER A 94 4.43 -23.15 19.70
CA SER A 94 4.39 -23.78 21.02
C SER A 94 4.09 -22.78 22.13
N SER A 95 3.46 -21.65 21.78
CA SER A 95 3.11 -20.59 22.73
C SER A 95 2.25 -21.13 23.86
N LYS A 96 2.55 -20.66 25.07
CA LYS A 96 1.86 -21.05 26.31
C LYS A 96 0.85 -20.01 26.77
N ILE A 97 0.63 -18.95 25.98
CA ILE A 97 -0.24 -17.85 26.39
C ILE A 97 -0.85 -17.10 25.19
N VAL A 98 -2.15 -16.80 25.29
CA VAL A 98 -2.86 -15.88 24.39
C VAL A 98 -3.47 -14.75 25.21
N LEU A 99 -3.22 -13.51 24.78
CA LEU A 99 -3.73 -12.28 25.38
C LEU A 99 -4.81 -11.69 24.48
N LYS A 100 -5.95 -11.31 25.06
CA LYS A 100 -7.11 -10.75 24.33
C LYS A 100 -7.44 -9.31 24.80
N PRO A 101 -6.66 -8.29 24.41
CA PRO A 101 -6.97 -6.90 24.72
C PRO A 101 -8.28 -6.43 24.06
N LYS A 102 -8.90 -5.42 24.65
CA LYS A 102 -10.10 -4.69 24.18
C LYS A 102 -9.77 -3.26 23.79
N THR A 103 -8.69 -2.67 24.32
CA THR A 103 -8.32 -1.27 24.10
C THR A 103 -6.87 -1.12 23.65
N THR A 104 -6.58 0.03 23.05
CA THR A 104 -5.22 0.40 22.62
C THR A 104 -4.28 0.55 23.82
N GLU A 105 -4.81 1.04 24.94
CA GLU A 105 -4.07 1.21 26.20
C GLU A 105 -3.62 -0.14 26.77
N GLU A 106 -4.47 -1.17 26.72
CA GLU A 106 -4.10 -2.52 27.13
C GLU A 106 -2.98 -3.09 26.22
N VAL A 107 -3.07 -2.88 24.90
CA VAL A 107 -1.99 -3.26 23.97
C VAL A 107 -0.69 -2.53 24.30
N SER A 108 -0.76 -1.23 24.57
CA SER A 108 0.40 -0.41 24.98
C SER A 108 1.08 -0.94 26.23
N GLN A 109 0.31 -1.31 27.26
CA GLN A 109 0.85 -1.90 28.49
C GLN A 109 1.47 -3.27 28.26
N ILE A 110 0.83 -4.12 27.45
CA ILE A 110 1.35 -5.45 27.08
C ILE A 110 2.69 -5.33 26.35
N LEU A 111 2.74 -4.54 25.27
CA LEU A 111 3.95 -4.43 24.46
C LEU A 111 5.10 -3.78 25.23
N ARG A 112 4.82 -2.75 26.03
CA ARG A 112 5.82 -2.14 26.92
C ARG A 112 6.44 -3.15 27.88
N PHE A 113 5.62 -4.00 28.50
CA PHE A 113 6.08 -5.04 29.41
C PHE A 113 6.86 -6.14 28.68
N CYS A 114 6.34 -6.64 27.56
CA CYS A 114 7.07 -7.61 26.74
C CYS A 114 8.43 -7.06 26.28
N ASN A 115 8.51 -5.78 25.95
CA ASN A 115 9.75 -5.15 25.55
C ASN A 115 10.74 -4.97 26.70
N SER A 116 10.28 -4.71 27.93
CA SER A 116 11.16 -4.63 29.11
C SER A 116 11.66 -6.00 29.55
N GLU A 117 10.81 -7.02 29.49
CA GLU A 117 11.14 -8.41 29.84
C GLU A 117 11.76 -9.20 28.68
N ASN A 118 11.94 -8.58 27.51
CA ASN A 118 12.45 -9.22 26.29
C ASN A 118 11.67 -10.51 25.92
N LEU A 119 10.34 -10.45 26.00
CA LEU A 119 9.41 -11.48 25.56
C LEU A 119 9.00 -11.22 24.11
N ALA A 120 9.19 -12.20 23.24
CA ALA A 120 8.71 -12.13 21.87
C ALA A 120 7.17 -12.16 21.80
N VAL A 121 6.61 -11.45 20.83
CA VAL A 121 5.17 -11.27 20.64
C VAL A 121 4.77 -11.63 19.21
N CYS A 122 3.71 -12.40 19.04
CA CYS A 122 3.08 -12.69 17.76
C CYS A 122 1.68 -12.04 17.70
N PRO A 123 1.51 -10.93 16.96
CA PRO A 123 0.20 -10.33 16.73
C PRO A 123 -0.67 -11.26 15.88
N GLN A 124 -1.93 -11.46 16.29
CA GLN A 124 -2.84 -12.36 15.58
C GLN A 124 -4.24 -11.76 15.41
N GLY A 125 -4.69 -11.68 14.15
CA GLY A 125 -6.07 -11.35 13.80
C GLY A 125 -6.95 -12.59 13.69
N GLY A 126 -7.64 -12.75 12.55
CA GLY A 126 -8.49 -13.91 12.26
C GLY A 126 -7.77 -15.23 11.97
N ASN A 127 -6.43 -15.26 12.03
CA ASN A 127 -5.57 -16.42 11.70
C ASN A 127 -5.85 -17.04 10.32
N THR A 128 -6.09 -16.22 9.29
CA THR A 128 -6.38 -16.64 7.90
C THR A 128 -5.21 -16.40 6.94
N GLY A 129 -4.02 -16.04 7.44
CA GLY A 129 -2.84 -15.79 6.61
C GLY A 129 -2.25 -17.09 6.05
N LEU A 130 -1.67 -17.04 4.85
CA LEU A 130 -1.22 -18.24 4.11
C LEU A 130 0.29 -18.45 4.07
N VAL A 131 1.05 -17.64 4.81
CA VAL A 131 2.52 -17.63 4.79
C VAL A 131 3.14 -17.87 6.17
N GLY A 132 2.35 -18.37 7.13
CA GLY A 132 2.80 -18.61 8.51
C GLY A 132 3.10 -17.33 9.30
N GLY A 133 2.62 -16.18 8.83
CA GLY A 133 2.84 -14.89 9.48
C GLY A 133 2.09 -14.75 10.82
N SER A 134 0.92 -15.37 10.93
CA SER A 134 -0.05 -15.18 12.02
C SER A 134 0.13 -16.07 13.25
N VAL A 135 1.05 -17.04 13.23
CA VAL A 135 1.27 -17.97 14.34
C VAL A 135 2.72 -17.95 14.83
N PRO A 136 3.00 -18.25 16.11
CA PRO A 136 4.38 -18.31 16.64
C PRO A 136 5.26 -19.34 15.91
N VAL A 137 6.57 -19.14 15.91
CA VAL A 137 7.53 -20.18 15.49
C VAL A 137 7.95 -21.05 16.69
N PHE A 138 8.15 -20.43 17.85
CA PHE A 138 8.50 -21.05 19.12
C PHE A 138 7.42 -20.73 20.16
N ASP A 139 7.74 -19.97 21.19
CA ASP A 139 6.96 -19.74 22.39
C ASP A 139 6.47 -18.28 22.53
N GLU A 140 6.46 -17.51 21.43
CA GLU A 140 6.07 -16.10 21.42
C GLU A 140 4.68 -15.88 22.04
N VAL A 141 4.52 -14.81 22.83
CA VAL A 141 3.24 -14.40 23.41
C VAL A 141 2.27 -14.00 22.28
N ILE A 142 1.14 -14.69 22.17
CA ILE A 142 0.14 -14.36 21.15
C ILE A 142 -0.72 -13.19 21.64
N VAL A 143 -0.79 -12.10 20.89
CA VAL A 143 -1.69 -10.98 21.17
C VAL A 143 -2.79 -10.96 20.12
N SER A 144 -4.00 -11.38 20.53
CA SER A 144 -5.15 -11.52 19.64
C SER A 144 -6.04 -10.27 19.65
N THR A 145 -6.34 -9.73 18.48
CA THR A 145 -7.25 -8.57 18.33
C THR A 145 -8.73 -8.94 18.41
N ALA A 146 -9.08 -10.20 18.66
CA ALA A 146 -10.47 -10.69 18.56
C ALA A 146 -11.50 -9.94 19.42
N LEU A 147 -11.09 -9.34 20.55
CA LEU A 147 -11.98 -8.54 21.41
C LEU A 147 -11.93 -7.03 21.13
N MET A 148 -11.09 -6.58 20.19
CA MET A 148 -11.05 -5.21 19.69
C MET A 148 -11.96 -5.10 18.46
N ASN A 149 -13.27 -5.31 18.63
CA ASN A 149 -14.21 -5.53 17.52
C ASN A 149 -15.31 -4.47 17.40
N ASN A 150 -15.11 -3.28 17.97
CA ASN A 150 -16.08 -2.19 17.91
C ASN A 150 -15.94 -1.33 16.64
N ILE A 151 -17.08 -1.02 16.03
CA ILE A 151 -17.20 0.08 15.07
C ILE A 151 -17.29 1.39 15.88
N ILE A 152 -16.39 2.33 15.59
CA ILE A 152 -16.24 3.57 16.37
C ILE A 152 -17.11 4.68 15.79
N SER A 153 -17.09 4.86 14.48
CA SER A 153 -17.91 5.86 13.79
C SER A 153 -18.01 5.58 12.29
N LEU A 154 -19.07 6.05 11.67
CA LEU A 154 -19.23 6.11 10.22
C LEU A 154 -19.73 7.52 9.85
N ASP A 155 -19.04 8.18 8.94
CA ASP A 155 -19.56 9.37 8.27
C ASP A 155 -20.17 8.94 6.94
N GLU A 156 -21.50 8.84 6.88
CA GLU A 156 -22.23 8.37 5.70
C GLU A 156 -22.13 9.33 4.51
N LEU A 157 -21.85 10.62 4.75
CA LEU A 157 -21.66 11.60 3.67
C LEU A 157 -20.33 11.39 2.97
N SER A 158 -19.26 11.22 3.74
CA SER A 158 -17.92 11.01 3.17
C SER A 158 -17.61 9.54 2.87
N GLY A 159 -18.38 8.61 3.43
CA GLY A 159 -18.15 7.17 3.35
C GLY A 159 -16.98 6.69 4.21
N VAL A 160 -16.56 7.42 5.24
CA VAL A 160 -15.39 7.05 6.06
C VAL A 160 -15.83 6.26 7.29
N LEU A 161 -15.38 5.00 7.37
CA LEU A 161 -15.58 4.11 8.51
C LEU A 161 -14.35 4.12 9.42
N VAL A 162 -14.57 4.26 10.72
CA VAL A 162 -13.54 4.06 11.76
C VAL A 162 -13.93 2.89 12.62
N CYS A 163 -13.04 1.91 12.77
CA CYS A 163 -13.29 0.69 13.55
C CYS A 163 -12.01 0.18 14.20
N GLN A 164 -12.17 -0.71 15.18
CA GLN A 164 -11.05 -1.41 15.81
C GLN A 164 -10.54 -2.54 14.91
N ALA A 165 -9.26 -2.90 15.08
CA ALA A 165 -8.53 -3.85 14.24
C ALA A 165 -9.13 -5.27 14.19
N GLY A 166 -9.87 -5.67 15.22
CA GLY A 166 -10.51 -6.98 15.34
C GLY A 166 -11.87 -7.11 14.67
N CYS A 167 -12.40 -6.05 14.04
CA CYS A 167 -13.64 -6.15 13.30
C CYS A 167 -13.50 -7.11 12.11
N ILE A 168 -14.38 -8.12 12.06
CA ILE A 168 -14.45 -9.10 10.98
C ILE A 168 -14.95 -8.41 9.70
N LEU A 169 -14.31 -8.70 8.56
CA LEU A 169 -14.62 -8.04 7.28
C LEU A 169 -16.10 -8.20 6.88
N GLU A 170 -16.67 -9.40 7.00
CA GLU A 170 -18.09 -9.66 6.69
C GLU A 170 -19.05 -8.87 7.60
N THR A 171 -18.70 -8.70 8.88
CA THR A 171 -19.48 -7.88 9.80
C THR A 171 -19.45 -6.41 9.40
N LEU A 172 -18.30 -5.90 8.93
CA LEU A 172 -18.18 -4.53 8.42
C LEU A 172 -18.98 -4.35 7.12
N GLU A 173 -18.89 -5.31 6.20
CA GLU A 173 -19.67 -5.32 4.95
C GLU A 173 -21.18 -5.26 5.25
N THR A 174 -21.68 -6.13 6.14
CA THR A 174 -23.08 -6.16 6.54
C THR A 174 -23.53 -4.82 7.15
N TYR A 175 -22.69 -4.23 8.02
CA TYR A 175 -22.99 -2.94 8.64
C TYR A 175 -23.09 -1.78 7.62
N LEU A 176 -22.26 -1.81 6.57
CA LEU A 176 -22.23 -0.78 5.54
C LEU A 176 -23.35 -0.92 4.51
N GLN A 177 -23.74 -2.16 4.18
CA GLN A 177 -24.79 -2.45 3.19
C GLN A 177 -26.12 -1.77 3.56
N ASP A 178 -26.52 -1.81 4.84
CA ASP A 178 -27.73 -1.15 5.35
C ASP A 178 -27.74 0.38 5.15
N ARG A 179 -26.58 0.97 4.85
CA ARG A 179 -26.36 2.41 4.67
C ARG A 179 -26.00 2.79 3.23
N GLY A 180 -26.16 1.85 2.29
CA GLY A 180 -25.83 2.09 0.88
C GLY A 180 -24.34 2.24 0.61
N LEU A 181 -23.49 1.72 1.49
CA LEU A 181 -22.03 1.69 1.35
C LEU A 181 -21.55 0.23 1.31
N MET A 182 -20.27 0.02 1.00
CA MET A 182 -19.62 -1.30 1.08
C MET A 182 -18.14 -1.17 1.42
N MET A 183 -17.49 -2.27 1.79
CA MET A 183 -16.04 -2.30 1.95
C MET A 183 -15.34 -2.22 0.58
N PRO A 184 -14.19 -1.53 0.46
CA PRO A 184 -13.44 -1.40 -0.79
C PRO A 184 -12.70 -2.69 -1.19
N LEU A 185 -12.66 -3.69 -0.30
CA LEU A 185 -12.02 -4.98 -0.51
C LEU A 185 -13.01 -6.11 -0.21
N ASP A 186 -12.84 -7.23 -0.89
CA ASP A 186 -13.57 -8.47 -0.62
C ASP A 186 -12.68 -9.68 -0.95
N LEU A 187 -12.75 -10.72 -0.12
CA LEU A 187 -11.89 -11.88 -0.21
C LEU A 187 -12.55 -13.12 0.40
N GLY A 188 -12.12 -14.32 -0.02
CA GLY A 188 -12.77 -15.58 0.38
C GLY A 188 -12.79 -15.84 1.90
N ALA A 189 -11.85 -15.26 2.65
CA ALA A 189 -11.79 -15.37 4.12
C ALA A 189 -12.64 -14.32 4.88
N LYS A 190 -13.54 -13.57 4.22
CA LYS A 190 -14.28 -12.43 4.79
C LYS A 190 -15.02 -12.73 6.11
N GLY A 191 -15.50 -13.96 6.28
CA GLY A 191 -16.21 -14.41 7.48
C GLY A 191 -15.31 -14.61 8.71
N SER A 192 -13.99 -14.48 8.58
CA SER A 192 -13.05 -14.67 9.69
C SER A 192 -11.88 -13.69 9.69
N CYS A 193 -11.44 -13.19 8.54
CA CYS A 193 -10.39 -12.20 8.48
C CYS A 193 -10.84 -10.91 9.18
N GLN A 194 -9.88 -10.26 9.86
CA GLN A 194 -10.11 -9.04 10.62
C GLN A 194 -9.43 -7.88 9.92
N ILE A 195 -10.01 -6.67 10.00
CA ILE A 195 -9.54 -5.50 9.25
C ILE A 195 -8.08 -5.13 9.57
N GLY A 196 -7.62 -5.30 10.81
CA GLY A 196 -6.23 -5.09 11.19
C GLY A 196 -5.28 -6.10 10.54
N GLY A 197 -5.72 -7.34 10.37
CA GLY A 197 -5.01 -8.37 9.60
C GLY A 197 -4.93 -8.01 8.12
N ASN A 198 -6.06 -7.63 7.52
CA ASN A 198 -6.12 -7.20 6.11
C ASN A 198 -5.16 -6.03 5.83
N VAL A 199 -5.14 -5.03 6.72
CA VAL A 199 -4.21 -3.90 6.65
C VAL A 199 -2.77 -4.36 6.82
N SER A 200 -2.49 -5.20 7.82
CA SER A 200 -1.13 -5.68 8.11
C SER A 200 -0.55 -6.51 6.98
N THR A 201 -1.36 -7.21 6.19
CA THR A 201 -0.92 -7.97 5.02
C THR A 201 -1.06 -7.22 3.70
N ASN A 202 -1.60 -5.98 3.72
CA ASN A 202 -2.00 -5.25 2.52
C ASN A 202 -2.86 -6.10 1.57
N ALA A 203 -3.88 -6.76 2.13
CA ALA A 203 -4.74 -7.68 1.39
C ALA A 203 -5.32 -7.04 0.13
N GLY A 204 -5.28 -7.78 -0.98
CA GLY A 204 -5.90 -7.42 -2.24
C GLY A 204 -7.34 -7.90 -2.33
N GLY A 205 -7.56 -8.96 -3.12
CA GLY A 205 -8.86 -9.60 -3.29
C GLY A 205 -9.64 -9.14 -4.54
N LEU A 206 -10.88 -9.62 -4.63
CA LEU A 206 -11.67 -9.71 -5.86
C LEU A 206 -12.05 -8.37 -6.49
N ARG A 207 -12.01 -7.29 -5.69
CA ARG A 207 -12.43 -5.93 -6.09
C ARG A 207 -11.25 -4.96 -6.23
N LEU A 208 -10.00 -5.44 -6.13
CA LEU A 208 -8.80 -4.59 -6.18
C LEU A 208 -8.71 -3.82 -7.50
N LEU A 209 -9.11 -4.43 -8.62
CA LEU A 209 -9.11 -3.77 -9.94
C LEU A 209 -9.88 -2.44 -9.94
N ARG A 210 -10.99 -2.35 -9.20
CA ARG A 210 -11.87 -1.17 -9.20
C ARG A 210 -11.57 -0.19 -8.09
N TYR A 211 -11.35 -0.67 -6.88
CA TYR A 211 -11.19 0.20 -5.71
C TYR A 211 -9.73 0.39 -5.30
N GLY A 212 -8.80 -0.34 -5.91
CA GLY A 212 -7.37 -0.24 -5.65
C GLY A 212 -6.94 -0.89 -4.33
N SER A 213 -5.64 -0.74 -4.04
CA SER A 213 -5.03 -1.29 -2.83
C SER A 213 -5.54 -0.61 -1.55
N LEU A 214 -5.44 -1.31 -0.41
CA LEU A 214 -5.61 -0.73 0.92
C LEU A 214 -4.69 0.47 1.17
N GLN A 215 -3.55 0.58 0.48
CA GLN A 215 -2.70 1.77 0.55
C GLN A 215 -3.44 3.06 0.16
N GLY A 216 -4.38 2.99 -0.79
CA GLY A 216 -5.21 4.13 -1.18
C GLY A 216 -6.48 4.29 -0.34
N ASN A 217 -7.08 3.17 0.08
CA ASN A 217 -8.37 3.20 0.79
C ASN A 217 -8.25 3.46 2.30
N VAL A 218 -7.13 3.08 2.94
CA VAL A 218 -6.91 3.36 4.35
C VAL A 218 -6.48 4.81 4.51
N LEU A 219 -7.32 5.62 5.16
CA LEU A 219 -7.08 7.04 5.42
C LEU A 219 -6.21 7.25 6.66
N GLY A 220 -6.36 6.38 7.66
CA GLY A 220 -5.67 6.51 8.95
C GLY A 220 -5.54 5.19 9.71
N ILE A 221 -4.53 5.13 10.58
CA ILE A 221 -4.21 3.98 11.43
C ILE A 221 -3.84 4.47 12.83
N GLU A 222 -4.31 3.78 13.85
CA GLU A 222 -3.70 3.80 15.18
C GLU A 222 -2.98 2.47 15.39
N ALA A 223 -1.72 2.52 15.83
CA ALA A 223 -0.91 1.33 16.08
C ALA A 223 -0.01 1.52 17.30
N VAL A 224 0.45 0.41 17.88
CA VAL A 224 1.33 0.41 19.05
C VAL A 224 2.67 -0.21 18.68
N LYS A 225 3.77 0.52 18.91
CA LYS A 225 5.15 0.06 18.70
C LYS A 225 5.58 -0.96 19.76
N ALA A 226 6.73 -1.59 19.53
CA ALA A 226 7.30 -2.59 20.45
C ALA A 226 7.50 -2.04 21.87
N ASP A 227 7.95 -0.78 22.00
CA ASP A 227 8.12 -0.09 23.29
C ASP A 227 6.80 0.34 23.97
N GLY A 228 5.66 0.02 23.36
CA GLY A 228 4.34 0.43 23.82
C GLY A 228 3.97 1.88 23.48
N GLU A 229 4.78 2.62 22.72
CA GLU A 229 4.40 3.95 22.22
C GLU A 229 3.23 3.84 21.23
N VAL A 230 2.16 4.60 21.47
CA VAL A 230 1.01 4.67 20.57
C VAL A 230 1.30 5.67 19.45
N ILE A 231 1.28 5.17 18.22
CA ILE A 231 1.37 5.95 16.99
C ILE A 231 -0.05 6.20 16.50
N ASP A 232 -0.55 7.40 16.78
CA ASP A 232 -1.87 7.85 16.34
C ASP A 232 -1.71 8.64 15.03
N CYS A 233 -2.01 7.96 13.92
CA CYS A 233 -2.18 8.52 12.59
C CYS A 233 -3.62 8.32 12.10
N LEU A 234 -4.60 8.30 13.03
CA LEU A 234 -5.99 8.01 12.73
C LEU A 234 -6.70 9.23 12.15
N SER A 235 -6.44 9.49 10.86
CA SER A 235 -7.10 10.54 10.09
C SER A 235 -8.33 10.02 9.34
N CYS A 236 -9.36 10.86 9.24
CA CYS A 236 -10.55 10.64 8.41
C CYS A 236 -10.56 11.53 7.17
N LEU A 237 -9.45 12.22 6.89
CA LEU A 237 -9.33 13.19 5.81
C LEU A 237 -8.79 12.51 4.54
N LYS A 238 -9.28 12.91 3.38
CA LYS A 238 -8.72 12.48 2.09
C LYS A 238 -7.36 13.12 1.79
N LYS A 239 -7.10 14.30 2.36
CA LYS A 239 -5.88 15.09 2.14
C LYS A 239 -5.29 15.53 3.47
N ASP A 240 -4.04 15.16 3.69
CA ASP A 240 -3.30 15.48 4.89
C ASP A 240 -1.79 15.45 4.59
N ASN A 241 -1.26 16.56 4.10
CA ASN A 241 0.14 16.68 3.70
C ASN A 241 1.01 17.23 4.85
N THR A 242 0.74 16.81 6.08
CA THR A 242 1.39 17.35 7.31
C THR A 242 2.67 16.61 7.72
N GLY A 243 3.41 16.05 6.77
CA GLY A 243 4.68 15.38 7.01
C GLY A 243 4.79 14.04 6.30
N TYR A 244 5.50 13.09 6.90
CA TYR A 244 5.60 11.73 6.37
C TYR A 244 4.28 10.99 6.57
N HIS A 245 3.84 10.24 5.55
CA HIS A 245 2.60 9.44 5.64
C HIS A 245 2.85 8.13 6.40
N LEU A 246 3.04 8.23 7.72
CA LEU A 246 3.49 7.13 8.57
C LEU A 246 2.58 5.90 8.56
N LYS A 247 1.27 6.06 8.29
CA LYS A 247 0.33 4.92 8.18
C LYS A 247 0.81 3.84 7.21
N HIS A 248 1.51 4.22 6.12
CA HIS A 248 2.00 3.25 5.14
C HIS A 248 3.11 2.34 5.67
N LEU A 249 3.77 2.70 6.77
CA LEU A 249 4.72 1.80 7.43
C LEU A 249 4.03 0.59 8.04
N PHE A 250 2.75 0.70 8.42
CA PHE A 250 2.01 -0.40 9.04
C PHE A 250 1.26 -1.27 8.02
N ILE A 251 0.87 -0.69 6.88
CA ILE A 251 0.18 -1.40 5.80
C ILE A 251 1.17 -2.35 5.11
N GLY A 252 0.92 -3.66 5.19
CA GLY A 252 1.84 -4.68 4.65
C GLY A 252 3.06 -4.99 5.53
N SER A 253 3.07 -4.53 6.79
CA SER A 253 4.18 -4.79 7.74
C SER A 253 4.08 -6.12 8.49
N GLU A 254 2.97 -6.84 8.35
CA GLU A 254 2.72 -8.16 8.94
C GLU A 254 2.99 -8.22 10.46
N GLY A 255 2.72 -7.11 11.16
CA GLY A 255 2.88 -7.00 12.60
C GLY A 255 4.33 -6.83 13.08
N THR A 256 5.31 -6.67 12.18
CA THR A 256 6.73 -6.55 12.58
C THR A 256 7.11 -5.14 13.00
N LEU A 257 6.34 -4.11 12.64
CA LEU A 257 6.63 -2.71 12.96
C LEU A 257 5.71 -2.13 14.03
N GLY A 258 4.65 -2.85 14.41
CA GLY A 258 3.69 -2.45 15.42
C GLY A 258 2.40 -3.26 15.31
N LEU A 259 1.58 -3.19 16.36
CA LEU A 259 0.26 -3.81 16.39
C LEU A 259 -0.80 -2.76 16.05
N VAL A 260 -1.47 -2.91 14.90
CA VAL A 260 -2.58 -2.04 14.47
C VAL A 260 -3.78 -2.25 15.39
N THR A 261 -4.31 -1.18 15.99
CA THR A 261 -5.43 -1.21 16.95
C THR A 261 -6.71 -0.60 16.40
N LYS A 262 -6.61 0.40 15.51
CA LYS A 262 -7.77 1.03 14.84
C LYS A 262 -7.43 1.39 13.39
N VAL A 263 -8.46 1.39 12.55
CA VAL A 263 -8.36 1.71 11.12
C VAL A 263 -9.47 2.70 10.75
N ALA A 264 -9.10 3.74 10.00
CA ALA A 264 -10.01 4.60 9.27
C ALA A 264 -9.91 4.28 7.78
N ILE A 265 -11.01 3.88 7.15
CA ILE A 265 -11.05 3.37 5.77
C ILE A 265 -12.16 4.05 4.96
N GLN A 266 -11.86 4.37 3.71
CA GLN A 266 -12.83 4.88 2.74
C GLN A 266 -13.68 3.74 2.18
N CYS A 267 -14.99 3.82 2.42
CA CYS A 267 -15.99 2.89 1.92
C CYS A 267 -16.66 3.47 0.68
N PRO A 268 -16.61 2.80 -0.48
CA PRO A 268 -17.36 3.23 -1.66
C PRO A 268 -18.87 3.06 -1.48
N PRO A 269 -19.69 3.79 -2.26
CA PRO A 269 -21.12 3.51 -2.38
C PRO A 269 -21.38 2.09 -2.88
N ASN A 270 -22.42 1.45 -2.35
CA ASN A 270 -22.88 0.16 -2.82
C ASN A 270 -23.44 0.31 -4.25
N PRO A 271 -22.96 -0.47 -5.25
CA PRO A 271 -23.49 -0.41 -6.61
C PRO A 271 -24.99 -0.72 -6.66
N LYS A 272 -25.69 -0.07 -7.60
CA LYS A 272 -27.13 -0.30 -7.84
C LYS A 272 -27.39 -1.40 -8.86
N SER A 273 -26.36 -1.79 -9.59
CA SER A 273 -26.39 -2.76 -10.66
C SER A 273 -25.09 -3.56 -10.61
N ILE A 274 -25.22 -4.87 -10.57
CA ILE A 274 -24.12 -5.82 -10.63
C ILE A 274 -24.45 -6.83 -11.73
N ASN A 275 -23.52 -7.06 -12.63
CA ASN A 275 -23.64 -8.06 -13.69
C ASN A 275 -22.39 -8.92 -13.69
N THR A 276 -22.53 -10.22 -13.97
CA THR A 276 -21.41 -11.15 -14.08
C THR A 276 -21.49 -11.90 -15.40
N ALA A 277 -20.40 -11.93 -16.14
CA ALA A 277 -20.24 -12.72 -17.34
C ALA A 277 -19.20 -13.83 -17.10
N PHE A 278 -19.52 -15.05 -17.51
CA PHE A 278 -18.64 -16.21 -17.49
C PHE A 278 -18.37 -16.65 -18.93
N LEU A 279 -17.12 -16.56 -19.38
CA LEU A 279 -16.73 -16.64 -20.79
C LEU A 279 -15.74 -17.78 -21.03
N GLY A 280 -15.85 -18.48 -22.15
CA GLY A 280 -14.93 -19.52 -22.62
C GLY A 280 -14.04 -19.04 -23.77
N LEU A 281 -12.74 -19.33 -23.68
CA LEU A 281 -11.72 -18.84 -24.63
C LEU A 281 -10.74 -19.95 -25.04
N ASN A 282 -10.22 -19.88 -26.26
CA ASN A 282 -9.36 -20.91 -26.85
C ASN A 282 -7.88 -20.75 -26.50
N SER A 283 -7.43 -19.54 -26.15
CA SER A 283 -6.03 -19.26 -25.90
C SER A 283 -5.82 -18.18 -24.83
N PHE A 284 -4.60 -18.11 -24.31
CA PHE A 284 -4.21 -17.04 -23.39
C PHE A 284 -4.13 -15.67 -24.08
N ASP A 285 -3.82 -15.64 -25.38
CA ASP A 285 -3.87 -14.39 -26.16
C ASP A 285 -5.29 -13.83 -26.24
N ASP A 286 -6.29 -14.71 -26.38
CA ASP A 286 -7.70 -14.32 -26.35
C ASP A 286 -8.09 -13.74 -24.99
N VAL A 287 -7.58 -14.31 -23.88
CA VAL A 287 -7.76 -13.74 -22.53
C VAL A 287 -7.24 -12.31 -22.45
N LEU A 288 -6.04 -12.04 -22.97
CA LEU A 288 -5.47 -10.69 -22.96
C LEU A 288 -6.25 -9.70 -23.84
N ARG A 289 -6.74 -10.15 -25.00
CA ARG A 289 -7.60 -9.32 -25.88
C ARG A 289 -8.94 -9.02 -25.21
N THR A 290 -9.61 -10.03 -24.67
CA THR A 290 -10.86 -9.85 -23.92
C THR A 290 -10.67 -8.90 -22.73
N TYR A 291 -9.56 -8.99 -21.99
CA TYR A 291 -9.27 -8.04 -20.92
C TYR A 291 -9.09 -6.61 -21.43
N LYS A 292 -8.33 -6.42 -22.51
CA LYS A 292 -8.12 -5.11 -23.15
C LYS A 292 -9.45 -4.49 -23.60
N ASP A 293 -10.29 -5.29 -24.24
CA ASP A 293 -11.57 -4.85 -24.78
C ASP A 293 -12.58 -4.57 -23.66
N ALA A 294 -12.57 -5.38 -22.60
CA ALA A 294 -13.36 -5.14 -21.40
C ALA A 294 -13.00 -3.79 -20.75
N ARG A 295 -11.71 -3.47 -20.65
CA ARG A 295 -11.26 -2.15 -20.14
C ARG A 295 -11.71 -1.00 -21.01
N ALA A 296 -11.71 -1.16 -22.33
CA ALA A 296 -12.11 -0.12 -23.27
C ALA A 296 -13.63 0.07 -23.31
N GLY A 297 -14.40 -1.02 -23.39
CA GLY A 297 -15.85 -1.01 -23.60
C GLY A 297 -16.66 -0.88 -22.30
N LEU A 298 -16.25 -1.56 -21.23
CA LEU A 298 -16.95 -1.49 -19.93
C LEU A 298 -16.45 -0.28 -19.13
N GLY A 299 -15.17 0.07 -19.25
CA GLY A 299 -14.61 1.28 -18.68
C GLY A 299 -14.79 1.35 -17.16
N GLU A 300 -15.45 2.40 -16.69
CA GLU A 300 -15.57 2.70 -15.27
C GLU A 300 -16.47 1.73 -14.50
N ILE A 301 -17.28 0.89 -15.15
CA ILE A 301 -18.14 -0.07 -14.43
C ILE A 301 -17.47 -1.42 -14.19
N LEU A 302 -16.33 -1.72 -14.81
CA LEU A 302 -15.59 -2.97 -14.58
C LEU A 302 -15.18 -3.07 -13.09
N SER A 303 -15.63 -4.12 -12.40
CA SER A 303 -15.34 -4.35 -10.98
C SER A 303 -14.37 -5.49 -10.72
N SER A 304 -14.42 -6.54 -11.55
CA SER A 304 -13.52 -7.68 -11.47
C SER A 304 -13.25 -8.30 -12.84
N CYS A 305 -12.07 -8.90 -12.97
CA CYS A 305 -11.66 -9.61 -14.17
C CYS A 305 -10.70 -10.73 -13.76
N GLU A 306 -11.24 -11.94 -13.70
CA GLU A 306 -10.57 -13.14 -13.22
C GLU A 306 -10.38 -14.13 -14.36
N MET A 307 -9.29 -14.89 -14.32
CA MET A 307 -8.96 -15.94 -15.27
C MET A 307 -8.81 -17.29 -14.54
N MET A 308 -9.26 -18.36 -15.19
CA MET A 308 -9.06 -19.74 -14.75
C MET A 308 -8.67 -20.60 -15.96
N ASP A 309 -7.66 -21.44 -15.82
CA ASP A 309 -7.38 -22.49 -16.81
C ASP A 309 -8.32 -23.69 -16.65
N ALA A 310 -8.33 -24.57 -17.67
CA ALA A 310 -9.14 -25.79 -17.66
C ALA A 310 -8.86 -26.70 -16.47
N GLN A 311 -7.60 -26.80 -16.04
CA GLN A 311 -7.20 -27.64 -14.91
C GLN A 311 -7.78 -27.11 -13.58
N SER A 312 -7.80 -25.80 -13.39
CA SER A 312 -8.35 -25.14 -12.20
C SER A 312 -9.86 -25.32 -12.12
N LEU A 313 -10.57 -25.19 -13.24
CA LEU A 313 -12.01 -25.44 -13.30
C LEU A 313 -12.33 -26.92 -13.10
N ASP A 314 -11.55 -27.82 -13.71
CA ASP A 314 -11.70 -29.26 -13.56
C ASP A 314 -11.54 -29.71 -12.09
N ALA A 315 -10.64 -29.11 -11.32
CA ALA A 315 -10.56 -29.38 -9.88
C ALA A 315 -11.91 -29.12 -9.18
N CYS A 316 -12.58 -28.01 -9.49
CA CYS A 316 -13.89 -27.67 -8.92
C CYS A 316 -15.00 -28.64 -9.36
N THR A 317 -15.05 -29.03 -10.63
CA THR A 317 -16.09 -29.94 -11.15
C THR A 317 -15.87 -31.38 -10.69
N SER A 318 -14.62 -31.86 -10.71
CA SER A 318 -14.26 -33.23 -10.35
C SER A 318 -14.30 -33.46 -8.83
N ASN A 319 -13.76 -32.55 -8.02
CA ASN A 319 -13.60 -32.77 -6.58
C ASN A 319 -14.77 -32.21 -5.76
N LEU A 320 -15.32 -31.05 -6.15
CA LEU A 320 -16.42 -30.39 -5.41
C LEU A 320 -17.79 -30.55 -6.09
N LYS A 321 -17.85 -31.21 -7.25
CA LYS A 321 -19.09 -31.44 -8.00
C LYS A 321 -19.84 -30.14 -8.35
N LEU A 322 -19.10 -29.05 -8.51
CA LEU A 322 -19.65 -27.80 -9.02
C LEU A 322 -19.95 -27.95 -10.53
N ARG A 323 -20.95 -27.22 -11.02
CA ARG A 323 -21.38 -27.29 -12.42
C ARG A 323 -20.68 -26.20 -13.24
N ASN A 324 -20.02 -26.60 -14.34
CA ASN A 324 -19.59 -25.66 -15.39
C ASN A 324 -20.85 -25.08 -16.08
N PRO A 325 -21.05 -23.75 -16.08
CA PRO A 325 -22.24 -23.14 -16.67
C PRO A 325 -22.22 -23.13 -18.21
N ILE A 326 -21.06 -23.37 -18.83
CA ILE A 326 -20.85 -23.38 -20.28
C ILE A 326 -20.12 -24.68 -20.72
N GLY A 327 -19.70 -24.75 -21.99
CA GLY A 327 -18.89 -25.86 -22.52
C GLY A 327 -17.45 -25.93 -21.98
N ASP A 328 -16.68 -26.89 -22.48
CA ASP A 328 -15.27 -27.09 -22.09
C ASP A 328 -14.33 -26.25 -22.96
N PHE A 329 -13.54 -25.39 -22.32
CA PHE A 329 -12.57 -24.50 -22.95
C PHE A 329 -11.20 -24.57 -22.25
N PRO A 330 -10.08 -24.30 -22.95
CA PRO A 330 -8.76 -24.20 -22.33
C PRO A 330 -8.67 -23.10 -21.26
N PHE A 331 -9.38 -22.00 -21.45
CA PHE A 331 -9.40 -20.86 -20.55
C PHE A 331 -10.82 -20.34 -20.32
N TYR A 332 -11.02 -19.79 -19.14
CA TYR A 332 -12.27 -19.17 -18.72
C TYR A 332 -11.99 -17.79 -18.13
N MET A 333 -12.88 -16.83 -18.40
CA MET A 333 -12.87 -15.54 -17.75
C MET A 333 -14.18 -15.30 -16.99
N LEU A 334 -14.04 -14.75 -15.78
CA LEU A 334 -15.16 -14.22 -15.00
C LEU A 334 -15.02 -12.71 -14.92
N ILE A 335 -15.93 -11.99 -15.55
CA ILE A 335 -15.97 -10.52 -15.59
C ILE A 335 -17.16 -10.04 -14.79
N GLU A 336 -16.93 -9.10 -13.87
CA GLU A 336 -18.00 -8.45 -13.12
C GLU A 336 -18.04 -6.96 -13.45
N THR A 337 -19.25 -6.41 -13.59
CA THR A 337 -19.48 -4.98 -13.60
C THR A 337 -20.29 -4.54 -12.39
N ALA A 338 -19.96 -3.37 -11.85
CA ALA A 338 -20.64 -2.72 -10.75
C ALA A 338 -20.85 -1.23 -11.08
N GLY A 339 -22.11 -0.84 -11.24
CA GLY A 339 -22.47 0.50 -11.71
C GLY A 339 -23.69 1.10 -11.01
N SER A 340 -24.05 2.31 -11.45
CA SER A 340 -25.11 3.12 -10.84
C SER A 340 -26.45 3.01 -11.57
N ASN A 341 -26.48 2.43 -12.78
CA ASN A 341 -27.68 2.33 -13.61
C ASN A 341 -27.66 1.02 -14.41
N GLY A 342 -28.59 0.11 -14.09
CA GLY A 342 -28.66 -1.20 -14.72
C GLY A 342 -28.77 -1.17 -16.25
N LYS A 343 -29.50 -0.20 -16.82
CA LYS A 343 -29.70 -0.13 -18.26
C LYS A 343 -28.41 0.22 -19.01
N HIS A 344 -27.68 1.23 -18.53
CA HIS A 344 -26.41 1.61 -19.16
C HIS A 344 -25.35 0.51 -18.98
N ASP A 345 -25.35 -0.15 -17.81
CA ASP A 345 -24.41 -1.22 -17.54
C ASP A 345 -24.67 -2.44 -18.43
N GLU A 346 -25.93 -2.81 -18.64
CA GLU A 346 -26.37 -3.88 -19.53
C GLU A 346 -26.07 -3.56 -21.00
N GLU A 347 -26.31 -2.33 -21.45
CA GLU A 347 -25.98 -1.87 -22.81
C GLU A 347 -24.47 -1.98 -23.09
N LYS A 348 -23.62 -1.53 -22.14
CA LYS A 348 -22.15 -1.67 -22.24
C LYS A 348 -21.72 -3.13 -22.28
N LEU A 349 -22.25 -3.97 -21.39
CA LEU A 349 -21.91 -5.38 -21.31
C LEU A 349 -22.32 -6.12 -22.59
N THR A 350 -23.54 -5.89 -23.07
CA THR A 350 -24.06 -6.50 -24.29
C THR A 350 -23.20 -6.12 -25.49
N HIS A 351 -22.90 -4.83 -25.67
CA HIS A 351 -22.05 -4.38 -26.78
C HIS A 351 -20.64 -5.01 -26.73
N PHE A 352 -20.03 -5.08 -25.55
CA PHE A 352 -18.74 -5.74 -25.36
C PHE A 352 -18.78 -7.23 -25.74
N LEU A 353 -19.81 -7.96 -25.32
CA LEU A 353 -19.95 -9.39 -25.62
C LEU A 353 -20.24 -9.64 -27.09
N GLU A 354 -21.14 -8.86 -27.71
CA GLU A 354 -21.45 -8.95 -29.14
C GLU A 354 -20.20 -8.76 -30.01
N GLN A 355 -19.39 -7.75 -29.70
CA GLN A 355 -18.12 -7.52 -30.41
C GLN A 355 -17.13 -8.66 -30.17
N SER A 356 -16.94 -9.07 -28.92
CA SER A 356 -15.98 -10.14 -28.57
C SER A 356 -16.32 -11.50 -29.19
N MET A 357 -17.62 -11.80 -29.35
CA MET A 357 -18.09 -13.01 -30.03
C MET A 357 -18.00 -12.87 -31.54
N ALA A 358 -18.34 -11.71 -32.12
CA ALA A 358 -18.25 -11.46 -33.56
C ALA A 358 -16.80 -11.56 -34.08
N ASP A 359 -15.84 -11.09 -33.29
CA ASP A 359 -14.41 -11.18 -33.59
C ASP A 359 -13.83 -12.58 -33.34
N GLY A 360 -14.64 -13.52 -32.84
CA GLY A 360 -14.23 -14.90 -32.56
C GLY A 360 -13.22 -15.03 -31.42
N ILE A 361 -13.13 -14.03 -30.54
CA ILE A 361 -12.24 -14.04 -29.37
C ILE A 361 -12.89 -14.88 -28.26
N VAL A 362 -14.16 -14.58 -27.94
CA VAL A 362 -14.97 -15.35 -26.99
C VAL A 362 -15.78 -16.39 -27.74
N GLN A 363 -15.68 -17.66 -27.33
CA GLN A 363 -16.31 -18.78 -28.02
C GLN A 363 -17.71 -19.08 -27.53
N ASP A 364 -17.92 -18.94 -26.23
CA ASP A 364 -19.19 -19.17 -25.55
C ASP A 364 -19.20 -18.32 -24.28
N GLY A 365 -20.39 -18.00 -23.78
CA GLY A 365 -20.50 -17.22 -22.55
C GLY A 365 -21.93 -17.17 -22.02
N THR A 366 -22.02 -16.94 -20.72
CA THR A 366 -23.29 -16.73 -20.04
C THR A 366 -23.21 -15.49 -19.15
N VAL A 367 -24.35 -14.82 -18.96
CA VAL A 367 -24.48 -13.61 -18.14
C VAL A 367 -25.50 -13.85 -17.04
N ALA A 368 -25.22 -13.30 -15.85
CA ALA A 368 -26.12 -13.28 -14.71
C ALA A 368 -26.24 -11.88 -14.12
N THR A 369 -27.48 -11.50 -13.84
CA THR A 369 -27.86 -10.31 -13.05
C THR A 369 -28.58 -10.71 -11.76
N GLU A 370 -29.07 -11.94 -11.68
CA GLU A 370 -29.72 -12.51 -10.49
C GLU A 370 -28.67 -12.87 -9.41
N PRO A 371 -28.82 -12.42 -8.15
CA PRO A 371 -27.82 -12.65 -7.09
C PRO A 371 -27.47 -14.12 -6.85
N SER A 372 -28.44 -15.03 -6.99
CA SER A 372 -28.21 -16.46 -6.82
C SER A 372 -27.32 -17.05 -7.91
N ARG A 373 -27.49 -16.63 -9.17
CA ARG A 373 -26.67 -17.06 -10.31
C ARG A 373 -25.28 -16.43 -10.28
N ILE A 374 -25.19 -15.14 -9.94
CA ILE A 374 -23.92 -14.44 -9.72
C ILE A 374 -23.10 -15.20 -8.66
N LYS A 375 -23.72 -15.54 -7.52
CA LYS A 375 -23.07 -16.33 -6.48
C LYS A 375 -22.63 -17.70 -6.95
N GLN A 376 -23.41 -18.39 -7.79
CA GLN A 376 -23.03 -19.69 -8.36
C GLN A 376 -21.78 -19.58 -9.25
N MET A 377 -21.71 -18.55 -10.11
CA MET A 377 -20.54 -18.30 -10.97
C MET A 377 -19.29 -17.97 -10.13
N TRP A 378 -19.42 -17.06 -9.17
CA TRP A 378 -18.34 -16.71 -8.25
C TRP A 378 -17.85 -17.90 -7.42
N ASN A 379 -18.77 -18.77 -6.98
CA ASN A 379 -18.43 -19.94 -6.19
C ASN A 379 -17.47 -20.90 -6.92
N ILE A 380 -17.49 -20.95 -8.27
CA ILE A 380 -16.51 -21.73 -9.05
C ILE A 380 -15.11 -21.15 -8.84
N ARG A 381 -14.94 -19.84 -9.03
CA ARG A 381 -13.67 -19.12 -8.89
C ARG A 381 -13.14 -19.10 -7.45
N GLU A 382 -14.02 -18.89 -6.47
CA GLU A 382 -13.65 -18.84 -5.06
C GLU A 382 -13.28 -20.22 -4.49
N SER A 383 -13.85 -21.31 -5.03
CA SER A 383 -13.65 -22.66 -4.51
C SER A 383 -12.40 -23.38 -5.05
N ILE A 384 -11.67 -22.81 -6.01
CA ILE A 384 -10.52 -23.48 -6.66
C ILE A 384 -9.48 -23.92 -5.63
N SER A 385 -9.09 -23.03 -4.71
CA SER A 385 -8.10 -23.40 -3.67
C SER A 385 -8.58 -24.55 -2.78
N LEU A 386 -9.87 -24.60 -2.43
CA LEU A 386 -10.44 -25.70 -1.65
C LEU A 386 -10.49 -27.00 -2.46
N ALA A 387 -10.84 -26.91 -3.74
CA ALA A 387 -10.88 -28.04 -4.65
C ALA A 387 -9.49 -28.68 -4.82
N LEU A 388 -8.44 -27.86 -4.95
CA LEU A 388 -7.05 -28.31 -5.05
C LEU A 388 -6.56 -28.93 -3.73
N LEU A 389 -6.91 -28.33 -2.59
CA LEU A 389 -6.56 -28.89 -1.27
C LEU A 389 -7.16 -30.28 -1.03
N SER A 390 -8.28 -30.62 -1.66
CA SER A 390 -8.90 -31.94 -1.53
C SER A 390 -8.16 -33.06 -2.27
N GLU A 391 -7.20 -32.74 -3.14
CA GLU A 391 -6.40 -33.71 -3.89
C GLU A 391 -5.21 -34.29 -3.09
N GLY A 392 -4.88 -33.69 -1.94
CA GLY A 392 -3.76 -34.10 -1.09
C GLY A 392 -2.91 -32.91 -0.63
N TYR A 393 -1.60 -32.98 -0.89
CA TYR A 393 -0.67 -31.88 -0.62
C TYR A 393 -0.66 -30.85 -1.74
N LEU A 394 -0.70 -29.56 -1.36
CA LEU A 394 -0.77 -28.41 -2.26
C LEU A 394 0.49 -27.55 -2.15
N TYR A 395 1.28 -27.47 -3.23
CA TYR A 395 2.32 -26.46 -3.39
C TYR A 395 1.70 -25.20 -4.00
N LYS A 396 1.69 -24.10 -3.24
CA LYS A 396 0.99 -22.87 -3.61
C LYS A 396 1.96 -21.71 -3.77
N TYR A 397 1.87 -21.02 -4.91
CA TYR A 397 2.63 -19.83 -5.23
C TYR A 397 1.66 -18.72 -5.66
N ASP A 398 1.92 -17.54 -5.13
CA ASP A 398 1.14 -16.31 -5.34
C ASP A 398 2.14 -15.29 -5.88
N ILE A 399 2.11 -15.02 -7.18
CA ILE A 399 3.15 -14.25 -7.87
C ILE A 399 2.55 -13.18 -8.77
N SER A 400 3.22 -12.02 -8.83
CA SER A 400 2.89 -10.99 -9.82
C SER A 400 3.78 -11.12 -11.04
N LEU A 401 3.19 -11.20 -12.22
CA LEU A 401 3.91 -11.30 -13.50
C LEU A 401 3.36 -10.28 -14.51
N PRO A 402 4.19 -9.81 -15.46
CA PRO A 402 3.69 -9.03 -16.60
C PRO A 402 2.63 -9.81 -17.38
N HIS A 403 1.59 -9.12 -17.89
CA HIS A 403 0.46 -9.75 -18.60
C HIS A 403 0.90 -10.69 -19.72
N ASP A 404 1.85 -10.29 -20.57
CA ASP A 404 2.36 -11.09 -21.69
C ASP A 404 3.04 -12.40 -21.26
N SER A 405 3.43 -12.52 -20.00
CA SER A 405 4.09 -13.71 -19.43
C SER A 405 3.31 -14.33 -18.27
N PHE A 406 2.07 -13.89 -18.04
CA PHE A 406 1.28 -14.28 -16.88
C PHE A 406 1.04 -15.79 -16.81
N TYR A 407 0.75 -16.45 -17.94
CA TYR A 407 0.47 -17.89 -17.96
C TYR A 407 1.65 -18.76 -18.42
N SER A 408 2.67 -18.17 -19.06
CA SER A 408 3.74 -18.93 -19.74
C SER A 408 4.57 -19.83 -18.81
N ILE A 409 4.59 -19.53 -17.50
CA ILE A 409 5.27 -20.34 -16.49
C ILE A 409 4.61 -21.72 -16.28
N ILE A 410 3.29 -21.85 -16.45
CA ILE A 410 2.55 -23.09 -16.18
C ILE A 410 3.01 -24.26 -17.08
N PRO A 411 3.03 -24.13 -18.41
CA PRO A 411 3.52 -25.20 -19.27
C PRO A 411 5.01 -25.49 -19.07
N GLU A 412 5.83 -24.48 -18.77
CA GLU A 412 7.26 -24.66 -18.51
C GLU A 412 7.54 -25.40 -17.20
N LEU A 413 6.79 -25.09 -16.14
CA LEU A 413 6.86 -25.84 -14.88
C LEU A 413 6.39 -27.28 -15.08
N THR A 414 5.29 -27.48 -15.80
CA THR A 414 4.71 -28.82 -16.04
C THR A 414 5.72 -29.78 -16.67
N LYS A 415 6.56 -29.30 -17.60
CA LYS A 415 7.64 -30.11 -18.22
C LYS A 415 8.72 -30.57 -17.23
N ARG A 416 8.86 -29.89 -16.09
CA ARG A 416 9.87 -30.17 -15.05
C ARG A 416 9.37 -31.11 -13.97
N LEU A 417 8.05 -31.21 -13.80
CA LEU A 417 7.45 -31.99 -12.72
C LEU A 417 7.61 -33.51 -13.00
N PRO A 418 7.82 -34.32 -11.95
CA PRO A 418 7.90 -35.78 -12.08
C PRO A 418 6.50 -36.37 -12.37
N SER A 419 6.42 -37.52 -13.05
CA SER A 419 5.16 -38.06 -13.58
C SER A 419 4.03 -38.34 -12.59
N HIS A 420 4.29 -38.32 -11.28
CA HIS A 420 3.33 -38.59 -10.22
C HIS A 420 2.70 -37.34 -9.57
N TYR A 421 2.96 -36.13 -10.08
CA TYR A 421 2.13 -34.97 -9.74
C TYR A 421 0.67 -35.22 -10.18
N ILE A 422 -0.30 -34.64 -9.48
CA ILE A 422 -1.73 -34.76 -9.82
C ILE A 422 -2.13 -33.66 -10.79
N ARG A 423 -1.88 -32.40 -10.42
CA ARG A 423 -2.25 -31.23 -11.21
C ARG A 423 -1.18 -30.14 -11.15
N CYS A 424 -1.03 -29.39 -12.24
CA CYS A 424 -0.29 -28.13 -12.28
C CYS A 424 -1.19 -27.12 -13.01
N CYS A 425 -1.59 -26.05 -12.33
CA CYS A 425 -2.58 -25.13 -12.87
C CYS A 425 -2.34 -23.68 -12.42
N GLY A 426 -2.91 -22.75 -13.19
CA GLY A 426 -2.86 -21.32 -12.97
C GLY A 426 -4.24 -20.68 -13.10
N TYR A 427 -4.59 -19.86 -12.11
CA TYR A 427 -5.77 -19.00 -12.13
C TYR A 427 -5.43 -17.69 -11.42
N GLY A 428 -6.28 -16.67 -11.51
CA GLY A 428 -6.09 -15.46 -10.72
C GLY A 428 -6.63 -14.20 -11.35
N HIS A 429 -6.05 -13.09 -10.95
CA HIS A 429 -6.53 -11.75 -11.20
C HIS A 429 -5.80 -11.20 -12.43
N ILE A 430 -6.41 -11.31 -13.61
CA ILE A 430 -5.79 -10.75 -14.83
C ILE A 430 -5.74 -9.22 -14.74
N GLY A 431 -6.68 -8.62 -14.00
CA GLY A 431 -6.77 -7.18 -13.78
C GLY A 431 -5.51 -6.52 -13.23
N ASP A 432 -4.84 -7.17 -12.28
CA ASP A 432 -3.69 -6.63 -11.55
C ASP A 432 -2.38 -7.43 -11.76
N GLY A 433 -2.44 -8.48 -12.59
CA GLY A 433 -1.27 -9.29 -12.93
C GLY A 433 -0.86 -10.29 -11.85
N ASN A 434 -1.79 -10.69 -10.95
CA ASN A 434 -1.57 -11.69 -9.92
C ASN A 434 -2.00 -13.12 -10.34
N LEU A 435 -1.02 -14.03 -10.45
CA LEU A 435 -1.18 -15.46 -10.74
C LEU A 435 -1.10 -16.31 -9.47
N HIS A 436 -2.13 -17.12 -9.24
CA HIS A 436 -2.13 -18.25 -8.31
C HIS A 436 -1.67 -19.52 -9.03
N LEU A 437 -0.38 -19.82 -8.93
CA LEU A 437 0.21 -21.06 -9.46
C LEU A 437 0.14 -22.16 -8.39
N ASN A 438 -0.41 -23.31 -8.77
CA ASN A 438 -0.60 -24.42 -7.84
C ASN A 438 -0.16 -25.75 -8.47
N VAL A 439 0.49 -26.58 -7.65
CA VAL A 439 0.80 -27.98 -7.97
C VAL A 439 0.23 -28.86 -6.87
N THR A 440 -0.43 -29.96 -7.23
CA THR A 440 -0.99 -30.93 -6.27
C THR A 440 -0.33 -32.29 -6.39
N SER A 441 -0.29 -33.02 -5.28
CA SER A 441 0.23 -34.38 -5.16
C SER A 441 -0.48 -35.08 -4.00
N LYS A 442 -0.42 -36.41 -3.91
CA LYS A 442 -1.11 -37.14 -2.83
C LYS A 442 -0.57 -36.78 -1.44
N GLU A 443 0.75 -36.68 -1.34
CA GLU A 443 1.50 -36.38 -0.11
C GLU A 443 2.64 -35.41 -0.45
N TYR A 444 3.26 -34.83 0.58
CA TYR A 444 4.45 -34.02 0.39
C TYR A 444 5.60 -34.84 -0.24
N ASP A 445 6.28 -34.26 -1.22
CA ASP A 445 7.37 -34.86 -1.98
C ASP A 445 8.45 -33.81 -2.26
N HIS A 446 9.66 -34.09 -1.77
CA HIS A 446 10.82 -33.22 -1.98
C HIS A 446 11.21 -33.07 -3.45
N ASN A 447 11.06 -34.09 -4.30
CA ASN A 447 11.42 -34.00 -5.72
C ASN A 447 10.47 -33.07 -6.49
N ILE A 448 9.18 -33.05 -6.11
CA ILE A 448 8.22 -32.09 -6.66
C ILE A 448 8.62 -30.68 -6.21
N LEU A 449 8.94 -30.50 -4.92
CA LEU A 449 9.39 -29.21 -4.41
C LEU A 449 10.65 -28.71 -5.13
N ASP A 450 11.67 -29.56 -5.33
CA ASP A 450 12.92 -29.21 -6.00
C ASP A 450 12.73 -28.89 -7.49
N ALA A 451 11.71 -29.47 -8.14
CA ALA A 451 11.34 -29.10 -9.51
C ALA A 451 10.72 -27.70 -9.58
N ILE A 452 10.03 -27.27 -8.51
CA ILE A 452 9.32 -25.99 -8.41
C ILE A 452 10.24 -24.88 -7.87
N GLU A 453 11.00 -25.15 -6.80
CA GLU A 453 11.89 -24.21 -6.12
C GLU A 453 13.37 -24.56 -6.39
N PRO A 454 14.21 -23.60 -6.80
CA PRO A 454 13.95 -22.16 -6.89
C PRO A 454 13.34 -21.69 -8.23
N PHE A 455 13.01 -22.60 -9.15
CA PHE A 455 12.61 -22.26 -10.53
C PHE A 455 11.52 -21.20 -10.62
N VAL A 456 10.42 -21.31 -9.86
CA VAL A 456 9.32 -20.34 -9.88
C VAL A 456 9.78 -18.96 -9.42
N TYR A 457 10.63 -18.88 -8.40
CA TYR A 457 11.16 -17.61 -7.90
C TYR A 457 12.15 -16.98 -8.87
N GLU A 458 13.02 -17.78 -9.49
CA GLU A 458 13.95 -17.31 -10.52
C GLU A 458 13.22 -16.82 -11.77
N TRP A 459 12.20 -17.54 -12.22
CA TRP A 459 11.35 -17.13 -13.33
C TRP A 459 10.69 -15.79 -13.05
N THR A 460 10.08 -15.66 -11.88
CA THR A 460 9.43 -14.43 -11.43
C THR A 460 10.42 -13.27 -11.39
N SER A 461 11.62 -13.50 -10.84
CA SER A 461 12.67 -12.48 -10.73
C SER A 461 13.19 -12.01 -12.10
N LYS A 462 13.38 -12.93 -13.06
CA LYS A 462 13.80 -12.63 -14.44
C LYS A 462 12.82 -11.67 -15.14
N LEU A 463 11.53 -11.79 -14.82
CA LEU A 463 10.46 -10.94 -15.36
C LEU A 463 10.20 -9.68 -14.52
N ARG A 464 11.05 -9.41 -13.51
CA ARG A 464 10.88 -8.32 -12.54
C ARG A 464 9.52 -8.39 -11.81
N GLY A 465 9.02 -9.60 -11.61
CA GLY A 465 7.78 -9.88 -10.89
C GLY A 465 7.94 -9.91 -9.36
N SER A 466 6.82 -10.16 -8.67
CA SER A 466 6.77 -10.31 -7.22
C SER A 466 6.58 -11.77 -6.82
N VAL A 467 7.40 -12.30 -5.90
CA VAL A 467 7.24 -13.67 -5.33
C VAL A 467 6.11 -13.78 -4.30
N SER A 468 5.50 -12.65 -3.94
CA SER A 468 4.21 -12.58 -3.26
C SER A 468 3.43 -11.38 -3.73
N ALA A 469 2.30 -11.60 -4.39
CA ALA A 469 1.44 -10.51 -4.85
C ALA A 469 0.56 -9.99 -3.71
N GLU A 470 -0.10 -10.89 -2.96
CA GLU A 470 -1.11 -10.51 -1.96
C GLU A 470 -0.97 -11.22 -0.60
N HIS A 471 -0.40 -12.43 -0.53
CA HIS A 471 -0.40 -13.20 0.72
C HIS A 471 0.63 -12.73 1.76
N GLY A 472 1.57 -11.88 1.37
CA GLY A 472 2.68 -11.43 2.21
C GLY A 472 3.89 -12.39 2.20
N ILE A 473 4.86 -12.10 3.04
CA ILE A 473 6.12 -12.85 3.15
C ILE A 473 6.05 -13.88 4.29
N GLY A 474 5.51 -13.48 5.44
CA GLY A 474 5.40 -14.30 6.64
C GLY A 474 6.70 -14.98 7.02
N PHE A 475 6.59 -16.22 7.48
CA PHE A 475 7.71 -17.13 7.75
C PHE A 475 8.13 -17.89 6.49
N LYS A 476 7.15 -18.31 5.68
CA LYS A 476 7.36 -19.24 4.56
C LYS A 476 8.20 -18.64 3.43
N LYS A 477 8.08 -17.34 3.16
CA LYS A 477 8.75 -16.68 2.02
C LYS A 477 9.91 -15.77 2.43
N THR A 478 10.23 -15.67 3.72
CA THR A 478 11.31 -14.81 4.23
C THR A 478 12.63 -15.03 3.48
N LYS A 479 13.03 -16.30 3.29
CA LYS A 479 14.28 -16.65 2.58
C LYS A 479 14.28 -16.29 1.09
N PHE A 480 13.12 -16.03 0.48
CA PHE A 480 12.97 -15.80 -0.95
C PHE A 480 12.70 -14.34 -1.33
N ILE A 481 12.57 -13.43 -0.34
CA ILE A 481 12.26 -12.01 -0.59
C ILE A 481 13.25 -11.31 -1.54
N HIS A 482 14.50 -11.78 -1.58
CA HIS A 482 15.58 -11.24 -2.42
C HIS A 482 15.34 -11.40 -3.93
N TYR A 483 14.44 -12.31 -4.35
CA TYR A 483 14.06 -12.44 -5.75
C TYR A 483 13.25 -11.25 -6.27
N SER A 484 12.61 -10.48 -5.38
CA SER A 484 11.77 -9.32 -5.74
C SER A 484 12.24 -8.00 -5.14
N LYS A 485 13.21 -8.02 -4.21
CA LYS A 485 13.71 -6.81 -3.54
C LYS A 485 15.22 -6.69 -3.70
N SER A 486 15.68 -5.50 -4.05
CA SER A 486 17.11 -5.19 -4.09
C SER A 486 17.70 -5.19 -2.69
N GLN A 487 19.03 -5.35 -2.61
CA GLN A 487 19.74 -5.26 -1.35
C GLN A 487 19.54 -3.91 -0.63
N SER A 488 19.49 -2.80 -1.38
CA SER A 488 19.24 -1.47 -0.81
C SER A 488 17.84 -1.36 -0.20
N SER A 489 16.82 -1.93 -0.84
CA SER A 489 15.47 -1.99 -0.27
C SER A 489 15.41 -2.84 1.00
N LEU A 490 16.08 -4.01 1.00
CA LEU A 490 16.14 -4.87 2.19
C LEU A 490 16.88 -4.21 3.35
N ASN A 491 17.96 -3.48 3.08
CA ASN A 491 18.68 -2.71 4.10
C ASN A 491 17.78 -1.63 4.70
N LEU A 492 17.07 -0.87 3.87
CA LEU A 492 16.13 0.15 4.35
C LEU A 492 15.00 -0.47 5.20
N MET A 493 14.47 -1.63 4.81
CA MET A 493 13.46 -2.34 5.63
C MET A 493 14.02 -2.73 7.00
N LYS A 494 15.28 -3.17 7.07
CA LYS A 494 15.96 -3.49 8.34
C LYS A 494 16.18 -2.23 9.19
N ASP A 495 16.59 -1.12 8.58
CA ASP A 495 16.76 0.15 9.28
C ASP A 495 15.44 0.64 9.89
N ILE A 496 14.34 0.52 9.14
CA ILE A 496 12.99 0.80 9.64
C ILE A 496 12.63 -0.15 10.79
N LYS A 497 12.85 -1.46 10.65
CA LYS A 497 12.61 -2.44 11.73
C LYS A 497 13.37 -2.09 13.00
N ASN A 498 14.64 -1.69 12.90
CA ASN A 498 15.47 -1.32 14.04
C ASN A 498 14.97 -0.07 14.77
N ILE A 499 14.37 0.90 14.07
CA ILE A 499 13.76 2.09 14.70
C ILE A 499 12.44 1.72 15.40
N MET A 500 11.65 0.85 14.79
CA MET A 500 10.31 0.51 15.26
C MET A 500 10.32 -0.52 16.41
N ASP A 501 11.29 -1.43 16.38
CA ASP A 501 11.44 -2.55 17.32
C ASP A 501 12.93 -2.92 17.50
N PRO A 502 13.69 -2.15 18.31
CA PRO A 502 15.12 -2.38 18.52
C PRO A 502 15.46 -3.74 19.16
N ASN A 503 14.57 -4.28 19.98
CA ASN A 503 14.75 -5.56 20.65
C ASN A 503 14.27 -6.75 19.80
N GLY A 504 13.65 -6.48 18.65
CA GLY A 504 13.16 -7.51 17.73
C GLY A 504 12.03 -8.37 18.31
N ILE A 505 11.28 -7.87 19.29
CA ILE A 505 10.23 -8.66 19.97
C ILE A 505 8.98 -8.86 19.11
N LEU A 506 8.70 -7.97 18.16
CA LEU A 506 7.48 -8.01 17.34
C LEU A 506 7.63 -8.95 16.14
N ASN A 507 6.88 -10.04 16.20
CA ASN A 507 6.75 -11.09 15.19
C ASN A 507 8.11 -11.56 14.64
N PRO A 508 9.02 -12.06 15.51
CA PRO A 508 10.37 -12.47 15.11
C PRO A 508 10.35 -13.61 14.09
N TYR A 509 11.52 -13.87 13.50
CA TYR A 509 11.74 -14.87 12.43
C TYR A 509 11.02 -14.53 11.11
N LYS A 510 10.40 -13.36 11.06
CA LYS A 510 9.59 -12.81 9.97
C LYS A 510 9.78 -11.29 9.94
N VAL A 511 9.40 -10.57 8.89
CA VAL A 511 9.32 -10.99 7.49
C VAL A 511 10.67 -10.88 6.78
N LEU A 512 11.68 -10.34 7.49
CA LEU A 512 13.02 -10.10 6.98
C LEU A 512 13.95 -11.26 7.33
N PRO A 513 14.89 -11.65 6.45
CA PRO A 513 15.84 -12.70 6.73
C PRO A 513 16.66 -12.40 7.99
N SER A 514 16.62 -13.30 8.97
CA SER A 514 17.59 -13.36 10.05
C SER A 514 18.93 -13.82 9.45
N ILE A 515 19.94 -12.96 9.52
CA ILE A 515 21.32 -13.23 9.11
C ILE A 515 21.48 -13.32 7.57
N TRP A 516 21.91 -12.20 6.99
CA TRP A 516 22.92 -12.30 5.94
C TRP A 516 24.24 -12.26 6.71
N GLU A 517 25.10 -13.27 6.58
CA GLU A 517 26.51 -13.05 6.88
C GLU A 517 26.89 -11.78 6.10
N PRO A 518 27.51 -10.78 6.73
CA PRO A 518 28.11 -9.74 5.95
C PRO A 518 29.15 -10.45 5.08
N ARG A 519 28.86 -10.68 3.79
CA ARG A 519 29.94 -10.44 2.83
C ARG A 519 30.38 -9.05 3.18
N GLU A 520 31.63 -8.97 3.64
CA GLU A 520 32.26 -7.77 4.12
C GLU A 520 31.61 -6.57 3.46
N ARG A 521 31.04 -5.72 4.31
CA ARG A 521 30.70 -4.37 3.89
C ARG A 521 31.94 -3.85 3.17
N VAL A 522 31.89 -3.78 1.85
CA VAL A 522 32.71 -2.84 1.08
C VAL A 522 32.10 -1.46 1.34
N THR A 523 32.07 -1.07 2.61
CA THR A 523 31.75 0.26 3.09
C THR A 523 32.86 0.55 4.08
N ASP A 524 34.02 0.91 3.54
CA ASP A 524 35.07 1.74 4.17
C ASP A 524 36.22 1.99 3.19
N ALA A 525 35.93 2.48 1.97
CA ALA A 525 36.97 2.91 1.03
C ALA A 525 36.62 4.11 0.12
N TYR A 526 35.52 4.84 0.40
CA TYR A 526 35.15 6.05 -0.36
C TYR A 526 35.35 7.36 0.40
N MET A 527 35.87 7.34 1.62
CA MET A 527 36.52 8.51 2.20
C MET A 527 38.02 8.29 2.10
N CYS A 528 38.59 8.64 0.94
CA CYS A 528 40.02 8.91 0.89
C CYS A 528 40.23 10.22 1.66
N ASP A 529 41.06 10.20 2.70
CA ASP A 529 41.61 11.42 3.30
C ASP A 529 42.34 12.21 2.20
N GLY A 530 41.70 13.27 1.69
CA GLY A 530 42.20 14.03 0.55
C GLY A 530 41.21 15.06 0.02
N PHE A 531 41.68 15.93 -0.86
CA PHE A 531 40.93 16.98 -1.55
C PHE A 531 40.33 16.45 -2.84
N LEU A 532 39.06 16.76 -3.09
CA LEU A 532 38.33 16.30 -4.26
C LEU A 532 38.13 17.45 -5.26
N PHE A 533 38.49 17.19 -6.52
CA PHE A 533 38.18 18.02 -7.67
C PHE A 533 37.19 17.26 -8.55
N SER A 534 35.97 17.78 -8.69
CA SER A 534 34.88 17.11 -9.39
C SER A 534 34.43 17.91 -10.62
N TYR A 535 34.31 17.23 -11.76
CA TYR A 535 33.85 17.78 -13.03
C TYR A 535 32.69 16.94 -13.56
N ASP A 536 31.54 17.57 -13.75
CA ASP A 536 30.36 16.96 -14.35
C ASP A 536 30.25 17.38 -15.81
N LEU A 537 30.28 16.39 -16.70
CA LEU A 537 30.46 16.59 -18.13
C LEU A 537 29.34 15.94 -18.94
N SER A 538 28.55 16.75 -19.63
CA SER A 538 27.54 16.25 -20.59
C SER A 538 28.19 16.06 -21.95
N LEU A 539 28.56 14.83 -22.30
CA LEU A 539 29.31 14.48 -23.52
C LEU A 539 28.77 13.19 -24.18
N PRO A 540 29.00 12.97 -25.48
CA PRO A 540 28.71 11.68 -26.12
C PRO A 540 29.50 10.52 -25.49
N TYR A 541 28.82 9.43 -25.16
CA TYR A 541 29.39 8.27 -24.43
C TYR A 541 30.66 7.68 -25.06
N ALA A 542 30.77 7.70 -26.39
CA ALA A 542 31.93 7.18 -27.12
C ALA A 542 33.27 7.81 -26.70
N ASN A 543 33.23 8.99 -26.08
CA ASN A 543 34.42 9.77 -25.73
C ASN A 543 34.79 9.70 -24.23
N TYR A 544 34.06 8.91 -23.42
CA TYR A 544 34.27 8.87 -21.96
C TYR A 544 35.59 8.24 -21.57
N TYR A 545 35.89 7.07 -22.14
CA TYR A 545 37.12 6.35 -21.85
C TYR A 545 38.35 7.15 -22.29
N GLU A 546 38.31 7.74 -23.49
CA GLU A 546 39.40 8.58 -23.99
C GLU A 546 39.62 9.82 -23.09
N LEU A 547 38.54 10.44 -22.59
CA LEU A 547 38.68 11.58 -21.69
C LEU A 547 39.29 11.19 -20.34
N VAL A 548 38.90 10.05 -19.77
CA VAL A 548 39.48 9.54 -18.52
C VAL A 548 40.95 9.17 -18.72
N GLU A 549 41.31 8.50 -19.82
CA GLU A 549 42.71 8.17 -20.14
C GLU A 549 43.56 9.42 -20.31
N LYS A 550 43.11 10.41 -21.08
CA LYS A 550 43.86 11.67 -21.24
C LYS A 550 43.93 12.49 -19.95
N THR A 551 42.93 12.40 -19.08
CA THR A 551 43.00 12.98 -17.73
C THR A 551 44.12 12.32 -16.91
N ILE A 552 44.23 10.99 -16.97
CA ILE A 552 45.28 10.23 -16.29
C ILE A 552 46.66 10.60 -16.86
N GLU A 553 46.82 10.68 -18.19
CA GLU A 553 48.07 11.10 -18.82
C GLU A 553 48.47 12.51 -18.41
N ARG A 554 47.51 13.46 -18.45
CA ARG A 554 47.74 14.88 -18.13
C ARG A 554 48.17 15.10 -16.68
N LEU A 555 47.61 14.33 -15.75
CA LEU A 555 47.88 14.42 -14.32
C LEU A 555 48.95 13.45 -13.81
N SER A 556 49.54 12.64 -14.70
CA SER A 556 50.57 11.65 -14.33
C SER A 556 51.82 12.27 -13.69
N GLY A 557 52.08 13.57 -13.91
CA GLY A 557 53.16 14.33 -13.27
C GLY A 557 52.79 14.94 -11.90
N CYS A 558 51.51 14.98 -11.52
CA CYS A 558 51.06 15.59 -10.27
C CYS A 558 51.21 14.59 -9.11
N SER A 559 52.30 14.71 -8.35
CA SER A 559 52.63 13.80 -7.23
C SER A 559 51.60 13.81 -6.09
N SER A 560 50.75 14.83 -6.03
CA SER A 560 49.66 15.03 -5.09
C SER A 560 48.42 14.17 -5.41
N VAL A 561 48.21 13.77 -6.67
CA VAL A 561 47.05 12.99 -7.13
C VAL A 561 47.13 11.55 -6.64
N VAL A 562 46.09 11.12 -5.92
CA VAL A 562 45.96 9.77 -5.33
C VAL A 562 45.11 8.87 -6.20
N ARG A 563 44.07 9.41 -6.82
CA ARG A 563 43.07 8.64 -7.55
C ARG A 563 42.33 9.50 -8.57
N ILE A 564 42.07 8.92 -9.73
CA ILE A 564 41.21 9.50 -10.77
C ILE A 564 40.12 8.47 -11.07
N CYS A 565 38.85 8.87 -11.04
CA CYS A 565 37.70 7.99 -11.34
C CYS A 565 36.69 8.71 -12.23
N GLY A 566 36.28 8.06 -13.32
CA GLY A 566 35.16 8.48 -14.16
C GLY A 566 33.96 7.54 -14.01
N HIS A 567 32.77 8.05 -13.71
CA HIS A 567 31.53 7.25 -13.72
C HIS A 567 30.54 7.81 -14.75
N GLY A 568 30.15 6.97 -15.72
CA GLY A 568 29.13 7.30 -16.71
C GLY A 568 27.83 6.53 -16.45
N HIS A 569 26.69 7.20 -16.52
CA HIS A 569 25.37 6.54 -16.44
C HIS A 569 25.03 5.86 -17.78
N ILE A 570 25.02 4.51 -17.81
CA ILE A 570 24.58 3.74 -18.98
C ILE A 570 23.06 3.60 -18.94
N GLY A 571 22.34 4.49 -19.62
CA GLY A 571 20.93 4.29 -19.93
C GLY A 571 20.77 3.25 -21.05
N LYS A 572 20.34 2.02 -20.72
CA LYS A 572 19.92 1.05 -21.74
C LYS A 572 18.52 1.39 -22.25
N SER A 573 18.45 2.22 -23.28
CA SER A 573 17.30 2.28 -24.21
C SER A 573 17.73 2.88 -25.54
N LEU A 574 17.66 2.08 -26.60
CA LEU A 574 17.84 2.51 -27.98
C LEU A 574 16.71 3.46 -28.37
N MET A 575 17.07 4.52 -29.10
CA MET A 575 16.24 5.56 -29.75
C MET A 575 15.94 6.83 -28.95
N PHE A 576 16.78 7.82 -29.27
CA PHE A 576 16.67 9.29 -29.18
C PHE A 576 16.80 9.98 -27.80
N PHE A 577 17.98 10.58 -27.63
CA PHE A 577 18.41 11.66 -26.72
C PHE A 577 17.96 11.53 -25.24
N CYS A 578 18.80 10.92 -24.41
CA CYS A 578 18.79 11.07 -22.94
C CYS A 578 20.23 11.21 -22.44
N ASP A 579 20.42 12.13 -21.49
CA ASP A 579 21.67 12.78 -21.12
C ASP A 579 22.81 11.83 -20.69
N GLY A 580 23.87 11.81 -21.48
CA GLY A 580 25.13 11.21 -21.09
C GLY A 580 25.94 12.18 -20.24
N ASN A 581 25.86 12.04 -18.91
CA ASN A 581 26.74 12.72 -17.98
C ASN A 581 27.87 11.79 -17.50
N LEU A 582 29.11 12.27 -17.62
CA LEU A 582 30.32 11.69 -17.04
C LEU A 582 30.70 12.49 -15.79
N HIS A 583 30.77 11.81 -14.65
CA HIS A 583 31.29 12.37 -13.40
C HIS A 583 32.78 12.03 -13.28
N LEU A 584 33.66 13.02 -13.48
CA LEU A 584 35.11 12.88 -13.38
C LEU A 584 35.60 13.41 -12.03
N ASN A 585 36.14 12.53 -11.20
CA ASN A 585 36.59 12.81 -9.85
C ASN A 585 38.10 12.60 -9.72
N ILE A 586 38.83 13.63 -9.29
CA ILE A 586 40.27 13.58 -9.01
C ILE A 586 40.47 13.81 -7.52
N THR A 587 41.05 12.84 -6.84
CA THR A 587 41.40 12.91 -5.42
C THR A 587 42.88 13.22 -5.27
N SER A 588 43.22 14.22 -4.48
CA SER A 588 44.59 14.65 -4.16
C SER A 588 44.86 14.57 -2.65
N LYS A 589 46.10 14.37 -2.22
CA LYS A 589 46.49 14.37 -0.80
C LYS A 589 46.38 15.77 -0.17
N GLU A 590 46.57 16.81 -0.96
CA GLU A 590 46.52 18.23 -0.57
C GLU A 590 45.79 19.08 -1.62
N TYR A 591 45.38 20.31 -1.26
CA TYR A 591 44.80 21.22 -2.25
C TYR A 591 45.88 21.69 -3.21
N ASP A 592 45.90 21.12 -4.41
CA ASP A 592 46.92 21.40 -5.39
C ASP A 592 46.36 22.27 -6.52
N HIS A 593 46.82 23.51 -6.56
CA HIS A 593 46.44 24.47 -7.61
C HIS A 593 46.92 24.05 -9.00
N GLU A 594 47.97 23.24 -9.10
CA GLU A 594 48.48 22.72 -10.37
C GLU A 594 47.46 21.80 -11.05
N ILE A 595 46.65 21.07 -10.27
CA ILE A 595 45.54 20.25 -10.79
C ILE A 595 44.49 21.14 -11.48
N LEU A 596 44.16 22.31 -10.91
CA LEU A 596 43.21 23.24 -11.52
C LEU A 596 43.77 23.85 -12.81
N GLU A 597 45.03 24.31 -12.77
CA GLU A 597 45.69 24.91 -13.94
C GLU A 597 45.81 23.92 -15.11
N LEU A 598 46.00 22.63 -14.82
CA LEU A 598 46.07 21.58 -15.84
C LEU A 598 44.69 21.12 -16.32
N MET A 599 43.69 21.08 -15.44
CA MET A 599 42.37 20.49 -15.74
C MET A 599 41.34 21.48 -16.27
N GLU A 600 41.31 22.73 -15.80
CA GLU A 600 40.28 23.69 -16.26
C GLU A 600 40.38 23.98 -17.76
N PRO A 601 41.55 24.29 -18.34
CA PRO A 601 41.66 24.49 -19.79
C PRO A 601 41.39 23.22 -20.57
N PHE A 602 41.86 22.07 -20.05
CA PHE A 602 41.73 20.76 -20.70
C PHE A 602 40.28 20.30 -20.80
N VAL A 603 39.52 20.39 -19.70
CA VAL A 603 38.11 20.03 -19.66
C VAL A 603 37.29 20.97 -20.53
N PHE A 604 37.56 22.28 -20.48
CA PHE A 604 36.84 23.28 -21.27
C PHE A 604 37.08 23.10 -22.78
N GLU A 605 38.33 22.85 -23.19
CA GLU A 605 38.70 22.54 -24.58
C GLU A 605 37.97 21.28 -25.08
N TRP A 606 37.98 20.21 -24.29
CA TRP A 606 37.32 18.96 -24.63
C TRP A 606 35.80 19.08 -24.71
N THR A 607 35.17 19.78 -23.76
CA THR A 607 33.73 20.03 -23.81
C THR A 607 33.33 20.90 -25.00
N SER A 608 34.13 21.91 -25.34
CA SER A 608 33.90 22.78 -26.50
C SER A 608 34.03 22.00 -27.82
N LYS A 609 35.07 21.17 -27.95
CA LYS A 609 35.33 20.35 -29.15
C LYS A 609 34.23 19.32 -29.42
N LEU A 610 33.57 18.84 -28.36
CA LEU A 610 32.54 17.79 -28.42
C LEU A 610 31.10 18.33 -28.27
N GLN A 611 30.90 19.65 -28.33
CA GLN A 611 29.60 20.32 -28.15
C GLN A 611 28.88 19.96 -26.84
N GLY A 612 29.64 19.74 -25.77
CA GLY A 612 29.12 19.41 -24.44
C GLY A 612 29.03 20.62 -23.49
N SER A 613 28.56 20.35 -22.27
CA SER A 613 28.52 21.33 -21.17
C SER A 613 29.24 20.80 -19.94
N VAL A 614 29.85 21.70 -19.15
CA VAL A 614 30.60 21.35 -17.94
C VAL A 614 30.14 22.19 -16.73
N SER A 615 30.03 21.54 -15.58
CA SER A 615 30.03 22.20 -14.26
C SER A 615 31.15 21.62 -13.39
N ALA A 616 31.88 22.47 -12.68
CA ALA A 616 32.99 22.07 -11.81
C ALA A 616 32.74 22.50 -10.36
N GLU A 617 33.06 21.64 -9.40
CA GLU A 617 33.07 21.94 -7.97
C GLU A 617 34.45 21.62 -7.36
N HIS A 618 35.00 22.55 -6.58
CA HIS A 618 36.29 22.39 -5.90
C HIS A 618 36.19 22.84 -4.44
N GLY A 619 36.57 22.01 -3.47
CA GLY A 619 36.72 22.46 -2.09
C GLY A 619 36.90 21.39 -1.00
N ILE A 620 37.50 21.82 0.12
CA ILE A 620 37.23 21.25 1.46
C ILE A 620 35.87 21.77 1.91
N GLY A 621 35.14 20.97 2.70
CA GLY A 621 33.88 21.31 3.36
C GLY A 621 33.52 22.80 3.51
N PHE A 622 32.31 23.11 3.05
CA PHE A 622 31.50 24.32 3.28
C PHE A 622 32.15 25.69 2.98
N LYS A 623 31.71 26.32 1.87
CA LYS A 623 31.38 27.75 1.86
C LYS A 623 30.34 28.11 0.80
N LYS A 624 29.45 29.02 1.19
CA LYS A 624 28.24 29.51 0.51
C LYS A 624 28.51 30.10 -0.89
N THR A 625 27.67 29.74 -1.85
CA THR A 625 27.42 30.51 -3.08
C THR A 625 25.96 30.97 -3.10
N LYS A 626 25.76 32.27 -3.35
CA LYS A 626 24.45 32.94 -3.42
C LYS A 626 23.65 32.44 -4.63
N PHE A 627 22.43 31.97 -4.41
CA PHE A 627 21.39 31.92 -5.45
C PHE A 627 20.59 33.23 -5.41
N VAL A 628 20.58 33.96 -6.52
CA VAL A 628 19.63 35.05 -6.77
C VAL A 628 18.45 34.45 -7.53
N HIS A 629 17.29 34.38 -6.89
CA HIS A 629 16.03 34.11 -7.58
C HIS A 629 15.52 35.39 -8.26
N TYR A 630 15.38 35.34 -9.59
CA TYR A 630 14.42 36.17 -10.30
C TYR A 630 13.27 35.26 -10.77
N SER A 631 12.06 35.48 -10.28
CA SER A 631 10.85 35.00 -10.95
C SER A 631 10.04 36.20 -11.44
N LYS A 632 10.05 36.42 -12.74
CA LYS A 632 8.95 37.07 -13.46
C LYS A 632 8.80 36.33 -14.78
N SER A 633 7.67 35.66 -14.97
CA SER A 633 7.17 35.41 -16.32
C SER A 633 5.67 35.60 -16.35
N ARG A 634 5.29 36.72 -16.95
CA ARG A 634 3.95 37.04 -17.42
C ARG A 634 3.83 36.38 -18.80
N SER A 635 3.58 35.07 -18.86
CA SER A 635 3.46 34.33 -20.14
C SER A 635 2.28 33.35 -20.21
N SER A 636 1.60 33.06 -19.09
CA SER A 636 0.44 32.15 -19.07
C SER A 636 -0.83 32.77 -19.68
N LEU A 637 -0.92 34.10 -19.71
CA LEU A 637 -2.09 34.85 -20.20
C LEU A 637 -2.27 34.83 -21.74
N ASN A 638 -1.19 34.60 -22.49
CA ASN A 638 -1.25 34.58 -23.96
C ASN A 638 -1.63 33.20 -24.49
N LEU A 639 -1.11 32.12 -23.89
CA LEU A 639 -1.48 30.74 -24.26
C LEU A 639 -2.97 30.45 -24.00
N MET A 640 -3.55 31.06 -22.96
CA MET A 640 -4.97 30.89 -22.64
C MET A 640 -5.92 31.61 -23.61
N LYS A 641 -5.47 32.67 -24.30
CA LYS A 641 -6.25 33.32 -25.36
C LYS A 641 -6.38 32.44 -26.60
N ASP A 642 -5.36 31.64 -26.89
CA ASP A 642 -5.36 30.76 -28.05
C ASP A 642 -6.23 29.52 -27.82
N ILE A 643 -6.22 28.95 -26.62
CA ILE A 643 -7.11 27.84 -26.22
C ILE A 643 -8.60 28.27 -26.23
N LYS A 644 -8.88 29.52 -25.85
CA LYS A 644 -10.23 30.11 -25.84
C LYS A 644 -10.89 30.15 -27.22
N ASN A 645 -10.12 30.36 -28.29
CA ASN A 645 -10.62 30.39 -29.67
C ASN A 645 -10.82 28.98 -30.25
N ILE A 646 -10.10 27.98 -29.73
CA ILE A 646 -10.19 26.58 -30.18
C ILE A 646 -11.42 25.89 -29.58
N MET A 647 -11.79 26.23 -28.34
CA MET A 647 -12.82 25.47 -27.60
C MET A 647 -14.26 26.00 -27.74
N ASP A 648 -14.47 27.18 -28.32
CA ASP A 648 -15.82 27.77 -28.45
C ASP A 648 -15.94 28.69 -29.70
N PRO A 649 -15.94 28.12 -30.92
CA PRO A 649 -16.09 28.90 -32.14
C PRO A 649 -17.51 29.46 -32.36
N ASN A 650 -18.51 29.04 -31.57
CA ASN A 650 -19.94 29.31 -31.82
C ASN A 650 -20.67 30.07 -30.70
N GLY A 651 -20.00 30.44 -29.60
CA GLY A 651 -20.55 31.34 -28.58
C GLY A 651 -21.68 30.75 -27.72
N ILE A 652 -21.78 29.42 -27.62
CA ILE A 652 -22.73 28.78 -26.71
C ILE A 652 -22.07 28.74 -25.34
N LEU A 653 -22.62 29.50 -24.37
CA LEU A 653 -22.16 29.62 -22.98
C LEU A 653 -21.72 28.27 -22.40
N ASN A 654 -20.42 28.02 -22.42
CA ASN A 654 -19.82 26.86 -21.79
C ASN A 654 -19.92 27.04 -20.26
N PRO A 655 -20.67 26.22 -19.51
CA PRO A 655 -20.81 26.34 -18.07
C PRO A 655 -19.47 26.29 -17.33
N TYR A 656 -18.48 25.58 -17.88
CA TYR A 656 -17.12 25.55 -17.35
C TYR A 656 -16.41 26.88 -17.50
N LYS A 657 -16.58 27.57 -18.64
CA LYS A 657 -16.04 28.91 -18.89
C LYS A 657 -16.67 29.95 -17.96
N MET A 658 -17.98 29.85 -17.72
CA MET A 658 -18.67 30.72 -16.76
C MET A 658 -18.16 30.52 -15.33
N LEU A 659 -18.01 29.27 -14.88
CA LEU A 659 -17.44 28.97 -13.56
C LEU A 659 -15.98 29.43 -13.44
N TRP A 660 -15.21 29.32 -14.53
CA TRP A 660 -13.83 29.79 -14.59
C TRP A 660 -13.74 31.32 -14.53
N ASP A 661 -14.56 32.03 -15.33
CA ASP A 661 -14.64 33.50 -15.34
C ASP A 661 -15.10 34.04 -13.96
N ILE A 662 -16.01 33.35 -13.27
CA ILE A 662 -16.41 33.69 -11.90
C ILE A 662 -15.22 33.53 -10.94
N ARG A 663 -14.47 32.42 -11.03
CA ARG A 663 -13.27 32.19 -10.21
C ARG A 663 -12.21 33.28 -10.46
N GLU A 664 -11.95 33.64 -11.72
CA GLU A 664 -11.01 34.71 -12.07
C GLU A 664 -11.45 36.06 -11.50
N ARG A 665 -12.72 36.43 -11.64
CA ARG A 665 -13.24 37.68 -11.07
C ARG A 665 -13.19 37.72 -9.55
N VAL A 666 -13.45 36.60 -8.88
CA VAL A 666 -13.29 36.50 -7.42
C VAL A 666 -11.82 36.68 -7.02
N ALA A 667 -10.90 36.05 -7.73
CA ALA A 667 -9.47 36.21 -7.50
C ALA A 667 -9.03 37.67 -7.74
N GLU A 668 -9.42 38.30 -8.84
CA GLU A 668 -9.17 39.72 -9.14
C GLU A 668 -9.73 40.64 -8.04
N ALA A 669 -10.97 40.41 -7.61
CA ALA A 669 -11.59 41.19 -6.56
C ALA A 669 -10.82 41.08 -5.24
N LEU A 670 -10.35 39.89 -4.87
CA LEU A 670 -9.51 39.71 -3.71
C LEU A 670 -8.13 40.38 -3.91
N ILE A 671 -7.55 40.36 -5.12
CA ILE A 671 -6.20 40.92 -5.40
C ILE A 671 -6.24 42.43 -5.15
N ASN A 672 -7.34 43.05 -5.56
CA ASN A 672 -7.60 44.48 -5.37
C ASN A 672 -7.78 44.88 -3.89
N ASP A 673 -7.88 43.94 -2.95
CA ASP A 673 -7.97 44.28 -1.53
C ASP A 673 -6.66 44.74 -0.91
N GLY A 674 -5.51 44.35 -1.48
CA GLY A 674 -4.18 44.67 -0.96
C GLY A 674 -3.41 43.40 -0.57
N TYR A 675 -3.29 43.14 0.73
CA TYR A 675 -2.55 42.01 1.30
C TYR A 675 -3.47 40.82 1.64
N TRP A 676 -2.93 39.61 1.53
CA TRP A 676 -3.67 38.35 1.68
C TRP A 676 -3.03 37.43 2.71
N TYR A 677 -3.85 36.89 3.58
CA TYR A 677 -3.50 35.78 4.45
C TYR A 677 -4.29 34.55 4.00
N THR A 678 -3.60 33.62 3.34
CA THR A 678 -4.22 32.39 2.80
C THR A 678 -3.73 31.18 3.58
N TYR A 679 -4.68 30.35 4.02
CA TYR A 679 -4.41 29.11 4.75
C TYR A 679 -5.03 27.93 4.02
N ASP A 680 -4.18 26.98 3.67
CA ASP A 680 -4.55 25.69 3.10
C ASP A 680 -4.85 24.69 4.23
N LEU A 681 -6.10 24.22 4.32
CA LEU A 681 -6.62 23.37 5.37
C LEU A 681 -7.38 22.18 4.77
N SER A 682 -7.46 21.08 5.50
CA SER A 682 -8.44 20.02 5.25
C SER A 682 -9.30 19.84 6.49
N LEU A 683 -10.62 19.79 6.31
CA LEU A 683 -11.59 19.68 7.40
C LEU A 683 -12.57 18.53 7.12
N PRO A 684 -13.09 17.85 8.16
CA PRO A 684 -14.21 16.95 7.97
C PRO A 684 -15.39 17.66 7.31
N HIS A 685 -16.10 17.01 6.39
CA HIS A 685 -17.17 17.63 5.58
C HIS A 685 -18.23 18.34 6.43
N LYS A 686 -18.62 17.77 7.57
CA LYS A 686 -19.57 18.37 8.52
C LYS A 686 -19.12 19.70 9.14
N HIS A 687 -17.83 20.03 9.07
CA HIS A 687 -17.22 21.24 9.63
C HIS A 687 -16.58 22.12 8.55
N PHE A 688 -16.80 21.80 7.27
CA PHE A 688 -16.05 22.38 6.14
C PHE A 688 -16.07 23.91 6.11
N TYR A 689 -17.16 24.55 6.55
CA TYR A 689 -17.29 26.02 6.53
C TYR A 689 -17.26 26.67 7.92
N ASP A 690 -17.23 25.90 9.01
CA ASP A 690 -17.31 26.40 10.39
C ASP A 690 -16.19 27.39 10.71
N ILE A 691 -14.98 27.14 10.19
CA ILE A 691 -13.81 27.98 10.46
C ILE A 691 -13.92 29.35 9.80
N VAL A 692 -14.60 29.45 8.65
CA VAL A 692 -14.78 30.71 7.92
C VAL A 692 -15.66 31.65 8.74
N GLY A 693 -16.82 31.16 9.19
CA GLY A 693 -17.75 31.95 10.02
C GLY A 693 -17.13 32.38 11.35
N LYS A 694 -16.40 31.48 12.04
CA LYS A 694 -15.71 31.85 13.29
C LYS A 694 -14.58 32.85 13.07
N MET A 695 -13.91 32.80 11.92
CA MET A 695 -12.87 33.79 11.57
C MET A 695 -13.50 35.15 11.25
N GLU A 696 -14.64 35.17 10.57
CA GLU A 696 -15.40 36.38 10.29
C GLU A 696 -15.85 37.06 11.60
N GLU A 697 -16.42 36.30 12.55
CA GLU A 697 -16.79 36.81 13.87
C GLU A 697 -15.56 37.36 14.63
N ARG A 698 -14.44 36.65 14.59
CA ARG A 698 -13.20 37.05 15.26
C ARG A 698 -12.63 38.37 14.74
N LEU A 699 -12.79 38.65 13.45
CA LEU A 699 -12.18 39.79 12.76
C LEU A 699 -13.17 40.91 12.42
N SER A 700 -14.46 40.75 12.74
CA SER A 700 -15.55 41.65 12.29
C SER A 700 -15.33 43.12 12.65
N ASN A 701 -14.63 43.37 13.77
CA ASN A 701 -14.39 44.72 14.29
C ASN A 701 -12.97 45.23 14.00
N HIS A 702 -12.14 44.48 13.27
CA HIS A 702 -10.76 44.86 13.03
C HIS A 702 -10.68 45.89 11.86
N PRO A 703 -10.22 47.13 12.09
CA PRO A 703 -10.37 48.25 11.15
C PRO A 703 -9.59 48.08 9.83
N LYS A 704 -8.61 47.18 9.82
CA LYS A 704 -7.75 46.89 8.65
C LYS A 704 -8.20 45.66 7.84
N VAL A 705 -9.05 44.81 8.40
CA VAL A 705 -9.55 43.62 7.70
C VAL A 705 -10.67 44.07 6.76
N LYS A 706 -10.58 43.67 5.49
CA LYS A 706 -11.60 43.95 4.49
C LYS A 706 -12.62 42.83 4.41
N ARG A 707 -12.15 41.59 4.25
CA ARG A 707 -13.00 40.42 4.04
C ARG A 707 -12.37 39.15 4.60
N VAL A 708 -13.23 38.21 4.97
CA VAL A 708 -12.91 36.80 5.24
C VAL A 708 -13.67 35.96 4.23
N THR A 709 -12.99 35.08 3.51
CA THR A 709 -13.62 34.22 2.49
C THR A 709 -13.07 32.80 2.56
N GLY A 710 -13.90 31.84 2.18
CA GLY A 710 -13.52 30.43 2.03
C GLY A 710 -13.72 29.97 0.59
N LEU A 711 -12.69 29.39 -0.02
CA LEU A 711 -12.74 28.74 -1.33
C LEU A 711 -12.15 27.34 -1.19
N GLY A 712 -12.72 26.32 -1.80
CA GLY A 712 -12.20 24.97 -1.60
C GLY A 712 -12.82 23.89 -2.46
N HIS A 713 -12.35 22.67 -2.25
CA HIS A 713 -12.76 21.45 -2.91
C HIS A 713 -13.64 20.65 -1.94
N LEU A 714 -14.96 20.77 -2.09
CA LEU A 714 -15.89 20.09 -1.17
C LEU A 714 -15.70 18.56 -1.20
N GLY A 715 -15.39 17.97 -2.35
CA GLY A 715 -15.29 16.50 -2.51
C GLY A 715 -14.11 15.83 -1.80
N ASP A 716 -13.11 16.61 -1.38
CA ASP A 716 -11.93 16.13 -0.64
C ASP A 716 -11.73 16.84 0.72
N GLY A 717 -12.64 17.74 1.09
CA GLY A 717 -12.59 18.48 2.35
C GLY A 717 -11.53 19.58 2.41
N ASN A 718 -10.89 19.95 1.30
CA ASN A 718 -9.87 21.02 1.28
C ASN A 718 -10.49 22.41 1.23
N LEU A 719 -10.15 23.25 2.21
CA LEU A 719 -10.54 24.65 2.31
C LEU A 719 -9.31 25.57 2.27
N HIS A 720 -9.38 26.58 1.42
CA HIS A 720 -8.52 27.76 1.44
C HIS A 720 -9.24 28.91 2.14
N LEU A 721 -8.87 29.16 3.40
CA LEU A 721 -9.32 30.32 4.16
C LEU A 721 -8.49 31.53 3.74
N ASN A 722 -9.16 32.60 3.32
CA ASN A 722 -8.53 33.85 2.91
C ASN A 722 -9.02 34.99 3.80
N VAL A 723 -8.08 35.77 4.32
CA VAL A 723 -8.36 37.06 4.97
C VAL A 723 -7.64 38.13 4.18
N THR A 724 -8.34 39.18 3.79
CA THR A 724 -7.76 40.30 3.04
C THR A 724 -7.68 41.56 3.91
N SER A 725 -6.61 42.34 3.74
CA SER A 725 -6.38 43.63 4.37
C SER A 725 -5.78 44.62 3.37
N LYS A 726 -5.81 45.93 3.66
CA LYS A 726 -5.19 46.94 2.78
C LYS A 726 -3.68 46.75 2.61
N GLU A 727 -3.02 46.33 3.67
CA GLU A 727 -1.57 46.15 3.80
C GLU A 727 -1.27 45.01 4.77
N PHE A 728 -0.02 44.56 4.83
CA PHE A 728 0.41 43.61 5.86
C PHE A 728 0.28 44.26 7.25
N ASP A 729 -0.25 43.50 8.19
CA ASP A 729 -0.48 43.94 9.56
C ASP A 729 -0.18 42.78 10.53
N GLN A 730 0.74 43.05 11.46
CA GLN A 730 1.27 42.03 12.35
C GLN A 730 0.27 41.63 13.46
N GLU A 731 -0.63 42.54 13.85
CA GLU A 731 -1.71 42.25 14.79
C GLU A 731 -2.75 41.34 14.13
N VAL A 732 -3.16 41.66 12.90
CA VAL A 732 -4.04 40.80 12.09
C VAL A 732 -3.44 39.40 11.93
N PHE A 733 -2.16 39.32 11.56
CA PHE A 733 -1.46 38.04 11.45
C PHE A 733 -1.46 37.26 12.78
N GLY A 734 -1.16 37.93 13.90
CA GLY A 734 -1.18 37.35 15.24
C GLY A 734 -2.56 36.90 15.72
N LEU A 735 -3.64 37.49 15.20
CA LEU A 735 -5.02 37.07 15.48
C LEU A 735 -5.46 35.87 14.64
N ILE A 736 -4.99 35.77 13.39
CA ILE A 736 -5.40 34.72 12.45
C ILE A 736 -4.66 33.41 12.73
N GLU A 737 -3.33 33.44 12.73
CA GLU A 737 -2.51 32.24 12.61
C GLU A 737 -2.79 31.26 13.77
N PRO A 738 -2.65 31.63 15.06
CA PRO A 738 -2.90 30.71 16.16
C PRO A 738 -4.33 30.18 16.19
N PHE A 739 -5.31 31.03 15.83
CA PHE A 739 -6.71 30.66 15.77
C PHE A 739 -6.99 29.59 14.70
N VAL A 740 -6.42 29.73 13.51
CA VAL A 740 -6.60 28.76 12.42
C VAL A 740 -6.07 27.39 12.83
N PHE A 741 -4.85 27.34 13.38
CA PHE A 741 -4.24 26.09 13.83
C PHE A 741 -5.01 25.45 14.99
N GLU A 742 -5.41 26.23 16.00
CA GLU A 742 -6.18 25.74 17.14
C GLU A 742 -7.58 25.24 16.71
N CYS A 743 -8.28 26.00 15.88
CA CYS A 743 -9.62 25.64 15.40
C CYS A 743 -9.57 24.37 14.55
N THR A 744 -8.61 24.30 13.62
CA THR A 744 -8.41 23.12 12.75
C THR A 744 -8.12 21.87 13.57
N SER A 745 -7.22 21.96 14.57
CA SER A 745 -6.92 20.85 15.48
C SER A 745 -8.15 20.41 16.30
N LYS A 746 -8.93 21.36 16.84
CA LYS A 746 -10.18 21.06 17.57
C LYS A 746 -11.22 20.35 16.70
N LEU A 747 -11.30 20.72 15.42
CA LEU A 747 -12.21 20.11 14.44
C LEU A 747 -11.69 18.78 13.87
N ARG A 748 -10.54 18.27 14.35
CA ARG A 748 -9.85 17.09 13.79
C ARG A 748 -9.53 17.25 12.29
N GLY A 749 -9.24 18.47 11.89
CA GLY A 749 -8.75 18.80 10.56
C GLY A 749 -7.22 18.71 10.45
N SER A 750 -6.74 18.94 9.24
CA SER A 750 -5.33 19.08 8.92
C SER A 750 -5.00 20.50 8.50
N VAL A 751 -3.85 20.98 8.95
CA VAL A 751 -3.36 22.35 8.71
C VAL A 751 -2.61 22.47 7.38
N SER A 752 -2.58 21.38 6.60
CA SER A 752 -2.25 21.43 5.17
C SER A 752 -2.91 20.29 4.42
N ALA A 753 -3.65 20.63 3.36
CA ALA A 753 -4.22 19.64 2.46
C ALA A 753 -3.31 19.38 1.25
N GLU A 754 -2.79 20.43 0.61
CA GLU A 754 -2.04 20.34 -0.66
C GLU A 754 -0.60 20.84 -0.55
N HIS A 755 -0.38 21.96 0.15
CA HIS A 755 0.87 22.74 0.03
C HIS A 755 1.98 22.38 1.03
N GLY A 756 1.75 21.37 1.86
CA GLY A 756 2.69 20.93 2.89
C GLY A 756 2.89 21.91 4.06
N ILE A 757 3.84 21.56 4.93
CA ILE A 757 4.16 22.32 6.16
C ILE A 757 5.11 23.49 5.87
N GLY A 758 6.29 23.20 5.31
CA GLY A 758 7.32 24.22 5.07
C GLY A 758 7.81 24.92 6.34
N PHE A 759 8.65 25.94 6.18
CA PHE A 759 9.23 26.68 7.33
C PHE A 759 8.16 27.37 8.19
N THR A 760 7.11 27.93 7.56
CA THR A 760 6.11 28.77 8.24
C THR A 760 5.20 27.97 9.17
N LYS A 761 4.74 26.78 8.75
CA LYS A 761 3.81 25.97 9.55
C LYS A 761 4.51 25.03 10.54
N THR A 762 5.83 24.82 10.43
CA THR A 762 6.58 23.88 11.29
C THR A 762 6.41 24.20 12.77
N LYS A 763 6.39 25.49 13.14
CA LYS A 763 6.20 25.92 14.53
C LYS A 763 4.85 25.51 15.11
N PHE A 764 3.86 25.12 14.30
CA PHE A 764 2.52 24.72 14.75
C PHE A 764 2.27 23.22 14.72
N ILE A 765 3.23 22.41 14.27
CA ILE A 765 3.05 20.95 14.20
C ILE A 765 2.73 20.35 15.58
N HIS A 766 3.17 20.99 16.67
CA HIS A 766 2.88 20.58 18.05
C HIS A 766 1.41 20.79 18.48
N PHE A 767 0.62 21.58 17.74
CA PHE A 767 -0.83 21.66 17.97
C PHE A 767 -1.57 20.41 17.49
N SER A 768 -0.90 19.56 16.69
CA SER A 768 -1.38 18.20 16.42
C SER A 768 -1.16 17.35 17.67
N LYS A 769 -2.18 16.59 18.11
CA LYS A 769 -2.17 15.86 19.38
C LYS A 769 -1.27 14.60 19.39
N PHE A 770 -0.46 14.41 18.35
CA PHE A 770 0.13 13.12 18.00
C PHE A 770 1.63 13.04 18.33
N HIS A 771 1.98 13.06 19.62
CA HIS A 771 3.38 13.06 20.07
C HIS A 771 4.18 11.85 19.55
N GLY A 772 3.60 10.63 19.57
CA GLY A 772 4.28 9.43 19.06
C GLY A 772 4.57 9.51 17.56
N SER A 773 3.61 9.99 16.77
CA SER A 773 3.78 10.19 15.32
C SER A 773 4.88 11.21 15.02
N LEU A 774 4.95 12.32 15.77
CA LEU A 774 6.01 13.31 15.62
C LEU A 774 7.39 12.77 16.01
N ASN A 775 7.47 12.01 17.11
CA ASN A 775 8.70 11.35 17.54
C ASN A 775 9.20 10.38 16.47
N LEU A 776 8.30 9.59 15.88
CA LEU A 776 8.64 8.66 14.81
C LEU A 776 9.15 9.40 13.57
N MET A 777 8.51 10.49 13.14
CA MET A 777 9.02 11.28 12.01
C MET A 777 10.43 11.81 12.27
N LYS A 778 10.69 12.30 13.49
CA LYS A 778 12.04 12.75 13.91
C LYS A 778 13.04 11.60 13.91
N GLY A 779 12.66 10.42 14.39
CA GLY A 779 13.48 9.21 14.37
C GLY A 779 13.86 8.81 12.94
N ILE A 780 12.88 8.76 12.03
CA ILE A 780 13.11 8.46 10.61
C ILE A 780 14.03 9.51 9.97
N LYS A 781 13.76 10.80 10.20
CA LYS A 781 14.60 11.88 9.67
C LYS A 781 16.04 11.77 10.14
N LYS A 782 16.26 11.48 11.43
CA LYS A 782 17.60 11.31 12.01
C LYS A 782 18.32 10.09 11.45
N MET A 783 17.61 9.00 11.19
CA MET A 783 18.21 7.81 10.56
C MET A 783 18.60 8.05 9.10
N MET A 784 17.71 8.67 8.32
CA MET A 784 17.93 8.90 6.89
C MET A 784 18.89 10.06 6.60
N ASP A 785 18.98 11.04 7.51
CA ASP A 785 19.82 12.23 7.38
C ASP A 785 20.39 12.63 8.75
N PRO A 786 21.37 11.87 9.26
CA PRO A 786 21.91 12.08 10.61
C PRO A 786 22.65 13.42 10.76
N LYS A 787 23.12 14.01 9.65
CA LYS A 787 23.78 15.32 9.63
C LYS A 787 22.81 16.48 9.41
N GLY A 788 21.54 16.21 9.13
CA GLY A 788 20.50 17.22 8.90
C GLY A 788 20.74 18.09 7.66
N ILE A 789 21.42 17.57 6.63
CA ILE A 789 21.80 18.33 5.43
C ILE A 789 20.62 18.52 4.47
N LEU A 790 19.64 17.61 4.49
CA LEU A 790 18.50 17.62 3.58
C LEU A 790 17.37 18.49 4.16
N ASN A 791 17.19 19.68 3.59
CA ASN A 791 16.09 20.60 3.92
C ASN A 791 15.93 20.91 5.43
N PRO A 792 16.95 21.49 6.08
CA PRO A 792 16.88 21.84 7.49
C PRO A 792 15.70 22.80 7.77
N TYR A 793 15.03 22.62 8.90
CA TYR A 793 13.93 23.47 9.43
C TYR A 793 12.61 23.52 8.64
N LYS A 794 12.39 22.64 7.64
CA LYS A 794 11.21 22.74 6.75
C LYS A 794 10.08 21.74 6.99
N VAL A 795 10.32 20.62 7.67
CA VAL A 795 9.32 19.55 7.86
C VAL A 795 9.13 19.18 9.32
N LEU A 796 10.23 19.21 10.09
CA LEU A 796 10.22 18.88 11.51
C LEU A 796 10.85 20.03 12.31
N PRO A 797 10.32 20.34 13.51
CA PRO A 797 10.86 21.38 14.38
C PRO A 797 12.27 21.11 14.86
#